data_AF-A0A511QNP7-F1
#
_entry.id   AF-A0A511QNP7-F1
#
_cell.length_a   1.000
_cell.length_b   1.000
_cell.length_c   1.000
_cell.angle_alpha   90.00
_cell.angle_beta   90.00
_cell.angle_gamma   90.00
#
_symmetry.space_group_name_H-M   'P 1'
#
loop_
_entity.id
_entity.type
_entity.pdbx_description
1 polymer ?
#
loop_
_entity_poly.entity_id
_entity_poly.type
_entity_poly.pdbx_seq_one_letter_code
_entity_poly.pdbx_strand_id
1 'polypeptide(L)'
;MAFQKALCATLISAALLAGCNSNSDNDTQSPAEPPGETPELKYSTKIGILTDTQGGGDNVAVNQMESILDYYRENEVDIVIAVGDLTNSNTEHEYEQWKAIASQYTDQITFLPLMGNHDRKPGDNYTWKRIMEEFIPRENINHMPGREFQTYAYQHNNVLMVQISDQDMPYAYEWAEEAIEQRDSKISHVFVSTHSPFVGPYRGGVAMERVTARWNDQRENDMLTRDFESWRSLFTDNDVIFVSGHDHQYSRSVVWDNGAGMDTQSAEPSSNHRFFQHVVTGNASEKGYYNRVGEFERLQSMLMYKTRYITPKTVDPSERPEWTQDLLDRDSEATGDLMVNASWFDVTGNEIEYSAFYDTFTDSSDLLVNTDWKLFDRFTRTNNRCDKIVYPSSVPFTTEYYSAVDSKYRTVNCYSSQGVRARIIDGQNDVFNRVDQALDGALWMGWSDPDAIARMWEYMIVKPTIRSASNDAIGNPSGEDFVVDGRSGLNLNHAHRFSINQDNRMHWYPATYDMKKLVSLNWANQEEATASDVLIINGIQSQTGTYINAYGAEKDITREAGWPGTSAEDIEAGGDHKNLNAIAKRPLSDNGYPETLKQKSPYRLDESRSWILDNSVRGDNYAFEISVPKGENASDLQLATKVGNEWKALVEETCISEKSYKPEYLNSLPSDLEDKGCQNQWVAGQAGDTFWARVDMDGRFALISK
;
A
#
# COMPACT_ATOMS: atom_id res chain seq x y z
N MET A 1 -38.44 -2.13 38.99
CA MET A 1 -38.50 -3.14 40.08
C MET A 1 -37.10 -3.67 40.28
N ALA A 2 -36.58 -3.56 41.50
CA ALA A 2 -35.21 -3.89 41.86
C ALA A 2 -35.08 -5.37 42.27
N PHE A 3 -34.01 -6.05 41.87
CA PHE A 3 -33.43 -7.22 42.56
C PHE A 3 -31.94 -7.29 42.17
N GLN A 4 -31.03 -6.81 43.02
CA GLN A 4 -30.36 -7.49 44.14
C GLN A 4 -29.27 -8.49 43.72
N LYS A 5 -28.03 -8.07 44.00
CA LYS A 5 -26.79 -8.87 44.05
C LYS A 5 -26.87 -9.94 45.16
N ALA A 6 -26.30 -11.11 44.90
CA ALA A 6 -25.93 -12.08 45.94
C ALA A 6 -24.49 -12.56 45.71
N LEU A 7 -23.62 -12.23 46.68
CA LEU A 7 -22.34 -12.87 46.95
C LEU A 7 -22.58 -14.30 47.48
N CYS A 8 -21.70 -15.25 47.15
CA CYS A 8 -21.41 -16.39 48.00
C CYS A 8 -19.90 -16.63 48.01
N ALA A 9 -19.38 -16.86 49.21
CA ALA A 9 -17.97 -16.88 49.56
C ALA A 9 -17.48 -18.30 49.83
N THR A 10 -16.19 -18.50 49.59
CA THR A 10 -15.21 -19.31 50.35
C THR A 10 -15.35 -20.84 50.41
N LEU A 11 -14.23 -21.53 50.12
CA LEU A 11 -13.66 -22.54 51.01
C LEU A 11 -12.12 -22.55 50.91
N ILE A 12 -11.50 -22.26 52.05
CA ILE A 12 -10.06 -22.32 52.34
C ILE A 12 -9.72 -23.78 52.70
N SER A 13 -8.54 -24.25 52.28
CA SER A 13 -7.87 -25.39 52.92
C SER A 13 -6.42 -25.00 53.22
N ALA A 14 -6.04 -25.18 54.47
CA ALA A 14 -4.77 -24.80 55.06
C ALA A 14 -3.99 -26.03 55.56
N ALA A 15 -2.74 -25.76 55.98
CA ALA A 15 -1.81 -26.54 56.83
C ALA A 15 -0.68 -27.24 56.03
N LEU A 16 0.63 -27.19 56.40
CA LEU A 16 1.37 -27.01 57.68
C LEU A 16 2.72 -26.27 57.39
N LEU A 17 3.21 -25.26 58.14
CA LEU A 17 3.80 -25.18 59.50
C LEU A 17 5.22 -25.80 59.70
N ALA A 18 6.24 -24.92 59.84
CA ALA A 18 7.36 -24.89 60.84
C ALA A 18 8.50 -23.98 60.29
N GLY A 19 9.15 -23.07 61.02
CA GLY A 19 9.15 -22.70 62.43
C GLY A 19 9.85 -21.35 62.66
N CYS A 20 9.73 -20.83 63.89
CA CYS A 20 10.19 -19.53 64.36
C CYS A 20 11.72 -19.43 64.47
N ASN A 21 12.30 -18.25 64.14
CA ASN A 21 13.25 -17.61 65.04
C ASN A 21 13.34 -16.09 64.79
N SER A 22 13.25 -15.31 65.85
CA SER A 22 13.46 -13.87 65.89
C SER A 22 14.95 -13.55 65.95
N ASN A 23 15.43 -12.61 65.14
CA ASN A 23 16.52 -11.72 65.53
C ASN A 23 16.42 -10.40 64.75
N SER A 24 16.49 -9.32 65.51
CA SER A 24 16.76 -7.97 65.04
C SER A 24 18.14 -7.89 64.40
N ASP A 25 18.26 -7.27 63.22
CA ASP A 25 19.38 -6.40 62.89
C ASP A 25 19.06 -5.59 61.62
N ASN A 26 19.43 -4.30 61.67
CA ASN A 26 19.39 -3.38 60.55
C ASN A 26 20.41 -3.83 59.50
N ASP A 27 19.97 -4.11 58.28
CA ASP A 27 20.86 -4.06 57.12
C ASP A 27 20.12 -3.53 55.89
N THR A 28 20.79 -2.60 55.23
CA THR A 28 20.39 -1.88 54.01
C THR A 28 19.82 -2.79 52.92
N GLN A 29 18.57 -2.55 52.53
CA GLN A 29 18.01 -3.10 51.30
C GLN A 29 18.75 -2.50 50.09
N SER A 30 19.52 -3.34 49.39
CA SER A 30 19.84 -3.11 47.98
C SER A 30 18.54 -3.01 47.17
N PRO A 31 18.49 -2.18 46.11
CA PRO A 31 17.33 -2.14 45.22
C PRO A 31 17.08 -3.53 44.65
N ALA A 32 15.81 -3.96 44.66
CA ALA A 32 15.39 -5.17 43.99
C ALA A 32 15.80 -5.09 42.50
N GLU A 33 16.42 -6.15 42.00
CA GLU A 33 16.61 -6.35 40.56
C GLU A 33 15.25 -6.23 39.85
N PRO A 34 15.19 -5.60 38.66
CA PRO A 34 13.99 -5.64 37.84
C PRO A 34 13.61 -7.10 37.59
N PRO A 35 12.31 -7.44 37.55
CA PRO A 35 11.91 -8.78 37.14
C PRO A 35 12.51 -9.06 35.76
N GLY A 36 13.32 -10.11 35.67
CA GLY A 36 13.95 -10.51 34.41
C GLY A 36 12.88 -10.63 33.32
N GLU A 37 13.13 -9.96 32.20
CA GLU A 37 12.28 -10.02 31.02
C GLU A 37 12.07 -11.50 30.64
N THR A 38 10.82 -11.94 30.70
CA THR A 38 10.40 -13.16 30.03
C THR A 38 10.83 -13.05 28.55
N PRO A 39 11.51 -14.06 27.97
CA PRO A 39 11.89 -14.01 26.57
C PRO A 39 10.65 -13.73 25.72
N GLU A 40 10.69 -12.64 24.96
CA GLU A 40 9.62 -12.30 24.04
C GLU A 40 9.45 -13.47 23.06
N LEU A 41 8.26 -14.09 23.05
CA LEU A 41 7.95 -15.17 22.12
C LEU A 41 8.01 -14.60 20.70
N LYS A 42 9.07 -14.96 19.95
CA LYS A 42 9.19 -14.61 18.54
C LYS A 42 8.26 -15.52 17.74
N TYR A 43 7.06 -15.01 17.47
CA TYR A 43 6.14 -15.61 16.52
C TYR A 43 6.61 -15.33 15.09
N SER A 44 6.44 -16.31 14.20
CA SER A 44 6.62 -16.16 12.75
C SER A 44 5.42 -16.77 12.04
N THR A 45 4.90 -16.08 11.02
CA THR A 45 3.76 -16.54 10.21
C THR A 45 3.84 -15.92 8.83
N LYS A 46 3.83 -16.75 7.79
CA LYS A 46 3.80 -16.32 6.39
C LYS A 46 2.41 -16.49 5.79
N ILE A 47 1.83 -15.38 5.32
CA ILE A 47 0.44 -15.29 4.86
C ILE A 47 0.45 -14.98 3.36
N GLY A 48 0.14 -15.97 2.53
CA GLY A 48 -0.05 -15.82 1.09
C GLY A 48 -1.45 -15.33 0.73
N ILE A 49 -1.57 -14.59 -0.37
CA ILE A 49 -2.85 -14.09 -0.87
C ILE A 49 -3.21 -14.78 -2.18
N LEU A 50 -4.37 -15.40 -2.25
CA LEU A 50 -4.91 -16.03 -3.46
C LEU A 50 -6.23 -15.35 -3.81
N THR A 51 -6.36 -14.79 -5.00
CA THR A 51 -7.47 -13.89 -5.35
C THR A 51 -7.99 -14.22 -6.73
N ASP A 52 -9.32 -14.26 -6.88
CA ASP A 52 -9.98 -14.32 -8.19
C ASP A 52 -9.51 -15.52 -9.02
N THR A 53 -9.65 -16.74 -8.48
CA THR A 53 -9.27 -17.98 -9.17
C THR A 53 -10.31 -18.42 -10.20
N GLN A 54 -11.32 -17.59 -10.48
CA GLN A 54 -12.38 -17.97 -11.39
C GLN A 54 -11.89 -18.04 -12.85
N GLY A 55 -12.19 -19.14 -13.53
CA GLY A 55 -11.77 -19.39 -14.91
C GLY A 55 -12.81 -18.93 -15.95
N GLY A 56 -12.58 -19.35 -17.20
CA GLY A 56 -13.53 -19.15 -18.29
C GLY A 56 -14.73 -20.10 -18.20
N GLY A 57 -15.94 -19.54 -18.26
CA GLY A 57 -17.18 -20.32 -18.30
C GLY A 57 -17.56 -20.92 -16.94
N ASP A 58 -17.66 -22.25 -16.89
CA ASP A 58 -17.99 -23.05 -15.70
C ASP A 58 -16.75 -23.80 -15.22
N ASN A 59 -15.65 -23.07 -14.97
CA ASN A 59 -14.36 -23.64 -14.57
C ASN A 59 -13.59 -22.71 -13.63
N VAL A 60 -12.66 -23.30 -12.89
CA VAL A 60 -11.60 -22.62 -12.13
C VAL A 60 -10.36 -22.43 -13.01
N ALA A 61 -9.59 -21.37 -12.77
CA ALA A 61 -8.28 -21.12 -13.38
C ALA A 61 -7.21 -22.04 -12.75
N VAL A 62 -7.33 -23.35 -13.00
CA VAL A 62 -6.57 -24.39 -12.29
C VAL A 62 -5.06 -24.25 -12.45
N ASN A 63 -4.56 -23.91 -13.65
CA ASN A 63 -3.12 -23.82 -13.90
C ASN A 63 -2.50 -22.63 -13.13
N GLN A 64 -3.20 -21.50 -13.09
CA GLN A 64 -2.80 -20.32 -12.34
C GLN A 64 -2.81 -20.60 -10.83
N MET A 65 -3.89 -21.19 -10.33
CA MET A 65 -4.04 -21.54 -8.92
C MET A 65 -2.94 -22.53 -8.48
N GLU A 66 -2.72 -23.60 -9.23
CA GLU A 66 -1.69 -24.60 -8.94
C GLU A 66 -0.28 -24.00 -8.98
N SER A 67 0.03 -23.19 -9.99
CA SER A 67 1.32 -22.48 -10.11
C SER A 67 1.61 -21.56 -8.92
N ILE A 68 0.61 -20.79 -8.45
CA ILE A 68 0.75 -19.94 -7.26
C ILE A 68 0.94 -20.80 -6.00
N LEU A 69 0.15 -21.86 -5.82
CA LEU A 69 0.22 -22.70 -4.63
C LEU A 69 1.50 -23.52 -4.55
N ASP A 70 2.03 -23.97 -5.70
CA ASP A 70 3.36 -24.57 -5.78
C ASP A 70 4.43 -23.57 -5.35
N TYR A 71 4.36 -22.33 -5.83
CA TYR A 71 5.29 -21.29 -5.42
C TYR A 71 5.17 -20.96 -3.92
N TYR A 72 3.96 -20.92 -3.37
CA TYR A 72 3.73 -20.73 -1.93
C TYR A 72 4.27 -21.89 -1.09
N ARG A 73 4.08 -23.14 -1.54
CA ARG A 73 4.66 -24.32 -0.88
C ARG A 73 6.18 -24.27 -0.88
N GLU A 74 6.80 -23.93 -2.03
CA GLU A 74 8.25 -23.80 -2.16
C GLU A 74 8.85 -22.70 -1.29
N ASN A 75 8.05 -21.68 -0.95
CA ASN A 75 8.44 -20.57 -0.10
C ASN A 75 7.89 -20.67 1.33
N GLU A 76 7.41 -21.85 1.75
CA GLU A 76 6.99 -22.12 3.14
C GLU A 76 5.91 -21.13 3.64
N VAL A 77 4.89 -20.88 2.82
CA VAL A 77 3.70 -20.13 3.24
C VAL A 77 2.86 -20.97 4.19
N ASP A 78 2.51 -20.44 5.37
CA ASP A 78 1.74 -21.16 6.39
C ASP A 78 0.23 -21.06 6.16
N ILE A 79 -0.24 -19.87 5.77
CA ILE A 79 -1.66 -19.53 5.65
C ILE A 79 -1.90 -18.89 4.29
N VAL A 80 -2.96 -19.29 3.59
CA VAL A 80 -3.44 -18.64 2.38
C VAL A 80 -4.81 -18.03 2.61
N ILE A 81 -4.92 -16.71 2.46
CA ILE A 81 -6.20 -16.02 2.40
C ILE A 81 -6.71 -16.10 0.96
N ALA A 82 -7.81 -16.83 0.74
CA ALA A 82 -8.43 -16.94 -0.57
C ALA A 82 -9.58 -15.91 -0.70
N VAL A 83 -9.29 -14.79 -1.35
CA VAL A 83 -10.03 -13.51 -1.27
C VAL A 83 -11.22 -13.45 -2.24
N GLY A 84 -12.03 -14.50 -2.26
CA GLY A 84 -13.28 -14.57 -3.04
C GLY A 84 -13.10 -14.66 -4.55
N ASP A 85 -14.24 -14.84 -5.20
CA ASP A 85 -14.37 -15.28 -6.58
C ASP A 85 -13.56 -16.55 -6.83
N LEU A 86 -13.80 -17.54 -5.98
CA LEU A 86 -13.24 -18.88 -6.13
C LEU A 86 -13.81 -19.56 -7.38
N THR A 87 -15.07 -19.23 -7.68
CA THR A 87 -15.88 -19.72 -8.80
C THR A 87 -16.33 -18.57 -9.71
N ASN A 88 -16.67 -18.86 -10.97
CA ASN A 88 -17.21 -17.85 -11.89
C ASN A 88 -18.75 -17.87 -11.92
N SER A 89 -19.36 -19.04 -11.76
CA SER A 89 -20.81 -19.24 -11.90
C SER A 89 -21.47 -19.88 -10.68
N ASN A 90 -20.71 -20.13 -9.60
CA ASN A 90 -21.18 -20.81 -8.39
C ASN A 90 -21.85 -22.15 -8.70
N THR A 91 -21.14 -23.01 -9.43
CA THR A 91 -21.60 -24.39 -9.65
C THR A 91 -20.87 -25.36 -8.73
N GLU A 92 -21.52 -26.50 -8.48
CA GLU A 92 -20.89 -27.61 -7.77
C GLU A 92 -19.61 -28.06 -8.49
N HIS A 93 -19.59 -28.01 -9.83
CA HIS A 93 -18.44 -28.43 -10.61
C HIS A 93 -17.22 -27.56 -10.35
N GLU A 94 -17.38 -26.24 -10.35
CA GLU A 94 -16.30 -25.29 -10.05
C GLU A 94 -15.77 -25.47 -8.64
N TYR A 95 -16.64 -25.65 -7.64
CA TYR A 95 -16.18 -25.89 -6.27
C TYR A 95 -15.44 -27.23 -6.12
N GLU A 96 -15.88 -28.29 -6.79
CA GLU A 96 -15.16 -29.56 -6.79
C GLU A 96 -13.79 -29.45 -7.48
N GLN A 97 -13.67 -28.67 -8.55
CA GLN A 97 -12.38 -28.35 -9.17
C GLN A 97 -11.46 -27.58 -8.20
N TRP A 98 -11.98 -26.50 -7.59
CA TRP A 98 -11.23 -25.69 -6.64
C TRP A 98 -10.74 -26.54 -5.45
N LYS A 99 -11.66 -27.33 -4.88
CA LYS A 99 -11.37 -28.26 -3.78
C LYS A 99 -10.32 -29.28 -4.17
N ALA A 100 -10.39 -29.85 -5.38
CA ALA A 100 -9.43 -30.84 -5.86
C ALA A 100 -8.00 -30.29 -5.93
N ILE A 101 -7.82 -29.00 -6.26
CA ILE A 101 -6.51 -28.34 -6.22
C ILE A 101 -6.12 -28.01 -4.78
N ALA A 102 -6.94 -27.24 -4.05
CA ALA A 102 -6.61 -26.78 -2.70
C ALA A 102 -6.28 -27.91 -1.72
N SER A 103 -7.01 -29.04 -1.81
CA SER A 103 -6.81 -30.19 -0.92
C SER A 103 -5.40 -30.78 -0.99
N GLN A 104 -4.69 -30.61 -2.12
CA GLN A 104 -3.33 -31.11 -2.31
C GLN A 104 -2.28 -30.39 -1.45
N TYR A 105 -2.64 -29.23 -0.88
CA TYR A 105 -1.74 -28.38 -0.12
C TYR A 105 -2.10 -28.29 1.36
N THR A 106 -3.20 -28.93 1.80
CA THR A 106 -3.73 -28.80 3.18
C THR A 106 -2.86 -29.44 4.26
N ASP A 107 -1.85 -30.23 3.89
CA ASP A 107 -0.84 -30.75 4.80
C ASP A 107 0.18 -29.68 5.24
N GLN A 108 0.31 -28.60 4.47
CA GLN A 108 1.29 -27.53 4.67
C GLN A 108 0.66 -26.14 4.81
N ILE A 109 -0.45 -25.89 4.09
CA ILE A 109 -1.11 -24.60 4.01
C ILE A 109 -2.48 -24.67 4.69
N THR A 110 -2.74 -23.73 5.60
CA THR A 110 -4.08 -23.45 6.11
C THR A 110 -4.79 -22.45 5.20
N PHE A 111 -5.97 -22.80 4.68
CA PHE A 111 -6.75 -21.91 3.81
C PHE A 111 -7.80 -21.13 4.60
N LEU A 112 -7.91 -19.84 4.32
CA LEU A 112 -8.96 -18.94 4.83
C LEU A 112 -9.76 -18.38 3.64
N PRO A 113 -10.72 -19.14 3.08
CA PRO A 113 -11.57 -18.66 2.00
C PRO A 113 -12.60 -17.64 2.49
N LEU A 114 -12.82 -16.60 1.70
CA LEU A 114 -13.94 -15.67 1.84
C LEU A 114 -14.79 -15.69 0.56
N MET A 115 -16.08 -15.38 0.71
CA MET A 115 -17.04 -15.46 -0.40
C MET A 115 -17.07 -14.14 -1.19
N GLY A 116 -16.75 -14.23 -2.49
CA GLY A 116 -16.81 -13.12 -3.44
C GLY A 116 -18.17 -12.93 -4.10
N ASN A 117 -18.26 -12.01 -5.07
CA ASN A 117 -19.52 -11.67 -5.70
C ASN A 117 -19.97 -12.72 -6.74
N HIS A 118 -19.06 -13.56 -7.22
CA HIS A 118 -19.36 -14.72 -8.08
C HIS A 118 -19.65 -15.99 -7.28
N ASP A 119 -19.23 -16.07 -6.02
CA ASP A 119 -19.43 -17.25 -5.15
C ASP A 119 -20.79 -17.28 -4.45
N ARG A 120 -21.61 -16.24 -4.62
CA ARG A 120 -22.91 -16.12 -3.96
C ARG A 120 -24.05 -16.63 -4.82
N LYS A 121 -25.04 -17.24 -4.18
CA LYS A 121 -26.30 -17.62 -4.81
C LYS A 121 -27.46 -17.28 -3.89
N PRO A 122 -28.39 -16.41 -4.29
CA PRO A 122 -29.52 -16.04 -3.44
C PRO A 122 -30.27 -17.27 -2.94
N GLY A 123 -30.37 -17.41 -1.62
CA GLY A 123 -31.06 -18.53 -0.96
C GLY A 123 -30.23 -19.81 -0.81
N ASP A 124 -28.97 -19.84 -1.23
CA ASP A 124 -28.08 -21.01 -1.09
C ASP A 124 -26.75 -20.63 -0.43
N ASN A 125 -26.78 -20.54 0.91
CA ASN A 125 -25.58 -20.47 1.74
C ASN A 125 -25.06 -21.87 2.13
N TYR A 126 -25.81 -22.92 1.80
CA TYR A 126 -25.51 -24.29 2.20
C TYR A 126 -24.32 -24.83 1.43
N THR A 127 -24.28 -24.61 0.11
CA THR A 127 -23.21 -25.09 -0.77
C THR A 127 -21.85 -24.56 -0.32
N TRP A 128 -21.73 -23.24 -0.12
CA TRP A 128 -20.52 -22.62 0.42
C TRP A 128 -20.09 -23.27 1.75
N LYS A 129 -21.01 -23.30 2.73
CA LYS A 129 -20.71 -23.81 4.07
C LYS A 129 -20.21 -25.26 4.02
N ARG A 130 -20.90 -26.15 3.32
CA ARG A 130 -20.55 -27.57 3.22
C ARG A 130 -19.14 -27.78 2.66
N ILE A 131 -18.72 -26.97 1.70
CA ILE A 131 -17.45 -27.14 1.01
C ILE A 131 -16.32 -26.45 1.78
N MET A 132 -16.54 -25.21 2.22
CA MET A 132 -15.49 -24.38 2.83
C MET A 132 -15.23 -24.71 4.30
N GLU A 133 -16.18 -25.34 5.01
CA GLU A 133 -15.97 -25.74 6.41
C GLU A 133 -14.87 -26.80 6.62
N GLU A 134 -14.43 -27.45 5.54
CA GLU A 134 -13.32 -28.41 5.56
C GLU A 134 -11.95 -27.71 5.58
N PHE A 135 -11.87 -26.49 5.04
CA PHE A 135 -10.64 -25.71 4.93
C PHE A 135 -10.44 -24.76 6.10
N ILE A 136 -11.54 -24.21 6.64
CA ILE A 136 -11.50 -23.19 7.68
C ILE A 136 -11.20 -23.85 9.05
N PRO A 137 -10.21 -23.33 9.82
CA PRO A 137 -9.90 -23.84 11.15
C PRO A 137 -11.08 -23.86 12.11
N ARG A 138 -11.13 -24.87 12.99
CA ARG A 138 -12.18 -25.02 14.02
C ARG A 138 -11.81 -24.38 15.37
N GLU A 139 -10.53 -24.20 15.62
CA GLU A 139 -9.99 -23.57 16.83
C GLU A 139 -9.55 -22.14 16.53
N ASN A 140 -9.55 -21.28 17.55
CA ASN A 140 -9.16 -19.86 17.45
C ASN A 140 -9.94 -19.06 16.38
N ILE A 141 -11.17 -19.48 16.11
CA ILE A 141 -12.08 -18.85 15.17
C ILE A 141 -13.28 -18.22 15.90
N ASN A 142 -13.66 -17.02 15.49
CA ASN A 142 -14.87 -16.34 15.90
C ASN A 142 -15.73 -16.08 14.67
N HIS A 143 -16.95 -16.62 14.63
CA HIS A 143 -17.86 -16.40 13.50
C HIS A 143 -18.81 -15.23 13.78
N MET A 144 -19.11 -14.44 12.75
CA MET A 144 -20.22 -13.49 12.83
C MET A 144 -21.54 -14.27 13.02
N PRO A 145 -22.41 -13.88 13.98
CA PRO A 145 -23.66 -14.59 14.22
C PRO A 145 -24.52 -14.75 12.96
N GLY A 146 -24.90 -15.99 12.65
CA GLY A 146 -25.70 -16.33 11.46
C GLY A 146 -24.92 -16.40 10.14
N ARG A 147 -23.61 -16.14 10.14
CA ARG A 147 -22.71 -16.13 8.97
C ARG A 147 -21.53 -17.10 9.12
N GLU A 148 -21.78 -18.24 9.76
CA GLU A 148 -20.78 -19.28 10.01
C GLU A 148 -20.08 -19.71 8.72
N PHE A 149 -18.74 -19.75 8.74
CA PHE A 149 -17.84 -20.01 7.61
C PHE A 149 -17.95 -19.04 6.41
N GLN A 150 -18.73 -17.96 6.53
CA GLN A 150 -18.83 -16.91 5.50
C GLN A 150 -18.11 -15.63 5.92
N THR A 151 -18.38 -15.20 7.15
CA THR A 151 -17.77 -14.03 7.78
C THR A 151 -17.26 -14.44 9.16
N TYR A 152 -15.96 -14.37 9.36
CA TYR A 152 -15.28 -14.92 10.53
C TYR A 152 -13.92 -14.28 10.76
N ALA A 153 -13.42 -14.36 11.99
CA ALA A 153 -12.10 -13.90 12.36
C ALA A 153 -11.28 -15.08 12.90
N TYR A 154 -10.07 -15.25 12.39
CA TYR A 154 -9.15 -16.31 12.80
C TYR A 154 -7.91 -15.70 13.45
N GLN A 155 -7.53 -16.25 14.60
CA GLN A 155 -6.33 -15.84 15.33
C GLN A 155 -5.25 -16.91 15.20
N HIS A 156 -4.07 -16.50 14.76
CA HIS A 156 -2.89 -17.35 14.69
C HIS A 156 -1.67 -16.59 15.18
N ASN A 157 -0.98 -17.14 16.18
CA ASN A 157 0.15 -16.48 16.84
C ASN A 157 -0.20 -15.04 17.30
N ASN A 158 0.48 -14.03 16.76
CA ASN A 158 0.27 -12.61 17.02
C ASN A 158 -0.51 -11.88 15.90
N VAL A 159 -1.24 -12.64 15.07
CA VAL A 159 -2.00 -12.13 13.92
C VAL A 159 -3.49 -12.44 14.06
N LEU A 160 -4.32 -11.43 13.80
CA LEU A 160 -5.76 -11.56 13.60
C LEU A 160 -6.09 -11.37 12.12
N MET A 161 -6.80 -12.32 11.53
CA MET A 161 -7.28 -12.28 10.14
C MET A 161 -8.80 -12.26 10.14
N VAL A 162 -9.40 -11.12 9.81
CA VAL A 162 -10.85 -10.92 9.74
C VAL A 162 -11.30 -11.07 8.28
N GLN A 163 -12.02 -12.15 8.00
CA GLN A 163 -12.56 -12.49 6.69
C GLN A 163 -14.03 -12.05 6.63
N ILE A 164 -14.35 -11.11 5.75
CA ILE A 164 -15.70 -10.58 5.57
C ILE A 164 -16.16 -10.94 4.16
N SER A 165 -17.28 -11.66 4.06
CA SER A 165 -17.89 -11.90 2.75
C SER A 165 -18.28 -10.58 2.09
N ASP A 166 -18.14 -10.49 0.77
CA ASP A 166 -18.41 -9.28 -0.02
C ASP A 166 -19.76 -8.60 0.34
N GLN A 167 -20.82 -9.40 0.44
CA GLN A 167 -22.18 -8.94 0.75
C GLN A 167 -22.41 -8.58 2.24
N ASP A 168 -21.52 -9.01 3.13
CA ASP A 168 -21.67 -8.81 4.56
C ASP A 168 -21.01 -7.51 5.03
N MET A 169 -20.18 -6.88 4.20
CA MET A 169 -19.47 -5.63 4.53
C MET A 169 -20.40 -4.52 5.06
N PRO A 170 -21.61 -4.25 4.50
CA PRO A 170 -22.53 -3.26 5.04
C PRO A 170 -23.10 -3.58 6.44
N TYR A 171 -22.97 -4.82 6.90
CA TYR A 171 -23.61 -5.33 8.12
C TYR A 171 -22.63 -5.82 9.18
N ALA A 172 -21.36 -6.01 8.82
CA ALA A 172 -20.36 -6.62 9.68
C ALA A 172 -19.66 -5.64 10.63
N TYR A 173 -19.94 -4.34 10.54
CA TYR A 173 -19.18 -3.29 11.26
C TYR A 173 -19.07 -3.55 12.77
N GLU A 174 -20.21 -3.62 13.48
CA GLU A 174 -20.21 -3.79 14.94
C GLU A 174 -19.47 -5.07 15.39
N TRP A 175 -19.64 -6.16 14.63
CA TRP A 175 -18.95 -7.42 14.92
C TRP A 175 -17.45 -7.34 14.64
N ALA A 176 -17.04 -6.69 13.54
CA ALA A 176 -15.64 -6.54 13.19
C ALA A 176 -14.92 -5.59 14.15
N GLU A 177 -15.57 -4.49 14.55
CA GLU A 177 -15.11 -3.58 15.60
C GLU A 177 -14.85 -4.38 16.89
N GLU A 178 -15.81 -5.17 17.36
CA GLU A 178 -15.62 -6.02 18.54
C GLU A 178 -14.45 -7.00 18.37
N ALA A 179 -14.35 -7.70 17.23
CA ALA A 179 -13.28 -8.65 16.97
C ALA A 179 -11.89 -8.00 16.95
N ILE A 180 -11.80 -6.78 16.41
CA ILE A 180 -10.56 -6.02 16.29
C ILE A 180 -10.22 -5.42 17.65
N GLU A 181 -11.07 -4.59 18.24
CA GLU A 181 -10.74 -3.81 19.43
C GLU A 181 -10.63 -4.66 20.71
N GLN A 182 -11.35 -5.78 20.77
CA GLN A 182 -11.31 -6.71 21.91
C GLN A 182 -10.41 -7.92 21.66
N ARG A 183 -9.52 -7.84 20.66
CA ARG A 183 -8.53 -8.87 20.36
C ARG A 183 -7.63 -9.18 21.57
N ASP A 184 -7.09 -10.40 21.59
CA ASP A 184 -6.10 -10.79 22.60
C ASP A 184 -4.90 -9.83 22.56
N SER A 185 -4.43 -9.40 23.73
CA SER A 185 -3.27 -8.52 23.90
C SER A 185 -1.99 -8.98 23.20
N LYS A 186 -1.85 -10.29 22.90
CA LYS A 186 -0.72 -10.82 22.13
C LYS A 186 -0.78 -10.51 20.62
N ILE A 187 -1.93 -10.05 20.13
CA ILE A 187 -2.15 -9.78 18.70
C ILE A 187 -1.64 -8.38 18.38
N SER A 188 -0.54 -8.35 17.63
CA SER A 188 0.13 -7.13 17.18
C SER A 188 -0.28 -6.71 15.77
N HIS A 189 -0.81 -7.63 14.97
CA HIS A 189 -1.09 -7.42 13.54
C HIS A 189 -2.52 -7.79 13.19
N VAL A 190 -3.19 -6.92 12.44
CA VAL A 190 -4.57 -7.13 12.00
C VAL A 190 -4.65 -7.06 10.48
N PHE A 191 -5.16 -8.12 9.88
CA PHE A 191 -5.52 -8.20 8.49
C PHE A 191 -7.05 -8.22 8.39
N VAL A 192 -7.60 -7.38 7.53
CA VAL A 192 -9.01 -7.43 7.17
C VAL A 192 -9.10 -7.73 5.68
N SER A 193 -9.94 -8.69 5.31
CA SER A 193 -10.08 -9.11 3.93
C SER A 193 -11.55 -9.18 3.54
N THR A 194 -11.84 -8.66 2.36
CA THR A 194 -13.12 -8.81 1.67
C THR A 194 -12.85 -8.83 0.18
N HIS A 195 -13.79 -9.34 -0.60
CA HIS A 195 -13.59 -9.50 -2.03
C HIS A 195 -13.47 -8.14 -2.73
N SER A 196 -14.43 -7.22 -2.54
CA SER A 196 -14.38 -5.90 -3.15
C SER A 196 -13.35 -4.97 -2.48
N PRO A 197 -12.55 -4.21 -3.27
CA PRO A 197 -11.61 -3.24 -2.72
C PRO A 197 -12.31 -2.16 -1.89
N PHE A 198 -11.64 -1.65 -0.85
CA PHE A 198 -12.15 -0.50 -0.11
C PHE A 198 -12.20 0.76 -0.99
N VAL A 199 -11.12 0.97 -1.76
CA VAL A 199 -11.03 1.93 -2.88
C VAL A 199 -10.32 1.24 -4.05
N GLY A 200 -10.85 1.27 -5.27
CA GLY A 200 -10.32 0.43 -6.36
C GLY A 200 -10.21 1.12 -7.73
N PRO A 201 -9.30 0.69 -8.61
CA PRO A 201 -9.10 1.31 -9.94
C PRO A 201 -10.09 0.83 -11.03
N TYR A 202 -10.66 -0.37 -10.99
CA TYR A 202 -11.54 -0.83 -12.09
C TYR A 202 -13.02 -0.61 -11.79
N ARG A 203 -13.51 -1.07 -10.64
CA ARG A 203 -14.90 -0.83 -10.22
C ARG A 203 -15.02 0.18 -9.09
N GLY A 204 -13.92 0.84 -8.74
CA GLY A 204 -13.93 1.95 -7.81
C GLY A 204 -14.00 1.55 -6.32
N GLY A 205 -14.14 0.25 -6.04
CA GLY A 205 -14.31 -0.28 -4.69
C GLY A 205 -15.53 0.26 -3.95
N VAL A 206 -15.62 -0.04 -2.66
CA VAL A 206 -16.68 0.42 -1.75
C VAL A 206 -16.88 1.94 -1.81
N ALA A 207 -15.79 2.72 -1.91
CA ALA A 207 -15.88 4.17 -2.03
C ALA A 207 -16.66 4.62 -3.28
N MET A 208 -16.43 3.99 -4.43
CA MET A 208 -17.19 4.30 -5.64
C MET A 208 -18.63 3.82 -5.57
N GLU A 209 -18.89 2.73 -4.87
CA GLU A 209 -20.26 2.25 -4.65
C GLU A 209 -21.05 3.25 -3.80
N ARG A 210 -20.41 3.88 -2.80
CA ARG A 210 -20.96 5.03 -2.07
C ARG A 210 -21.19 6.25 -3.00
N VAL A 211 -20.32 6.48 -3.98
CA VAL A 211 -20.50 7.58 -4.95
C VAL A 211 -21.65 7.30 -5.93
N THR A 212 -21.76 6.09 -6.47
CA THR A 212 -22.60 5.80 -7.65
C THR A 212 -23.78 4.83 -7.42
N ALA A 213 -24.07 4.45 -6.16
CA ALA A 213 -25.25 3.68 -5.73
C ALA A 213 -25.34 2.25 -6.32
N ARG A 214 -24.20 1.55 -6.45
CA ARG A 214 -24.12 0.28 -7.17
C ARG A 214 -24.72 -0.94 -6.42
N TRP A 215 -24.92 -0.89 -5.11
CA TRP A 215 -25.55 -2.03 -4.40
C TRP A 215 -27.01 -2.14 -4.80
N ASN A 216 -27.47 -3.36 -5.12
CA ASN A 216 -28.77 -3.61 -5.73
C ASN A 216 -29.98 -3.24 -4.83
N ASP A 217 -29.74 -2.93 -3.55
CA ASP A 217 -30.72 -2.41 -2.59
C ASP A 217 -30.28 -1.03 -2.08
N GLN A 218 -31.17 -0.03 -2.17
CA GLN A 218 -30.97 1.30 -1.59
C GLN A 218 -30.66 1.22 -0.09
N ARG A 219 -31.24 0.27 0.63
CA ARG A 219 -31.02 0.11 2.07
C ARG A 219 -29.59 -0.37 2.40
N GLU A 220 -29.04 -1.27 1.60
CA GLU A 220 -27.64 -1.72 1.71
C GLU A 220 -26.68 -0.56 1.46
N ASN A 221 -26.95 0.22 0.40
CA ASN A 221 -26.20 1.44 0.11
C ASN A 221 -26.26 2.42 1.28
N ASP A 222 -27.45 2.64 1.89
CA ASP A 222 -27.61 3.57 3.00
C ASP A 222 -26.82 3.14 4.25
N MET A 223 -26.78 1.83 4.54
CA MET A 223 -26.02 1.31 5.68
C MET A 223 -24.50 1.45 5.47
N LEU A 224 -23.99 1.04 4.31
CA LEU A 224 -22.58 1.18 3.99
C LEU A 224 -22.15 2.65 3.91
N THR A 225 -23.00 3.51 3.36
CA THR A 225 -22.77 4.97 3.28
C THR A 225 -22.67 5.59 4.67
N ARG A 226 -23.52 5.17 5.61
CA ARG A 226 -23.53 5.71 6.97
C ARG A 226 -22.26 5.35 7.74
N ASP A 227 -21.75 4.13 7.56
CA ASP A 227 -20.70 3.57 8.40
C ASP A 227 -19.31 3.54 7.71
N PHE A 228 -19.18 4.06 6.47
CA PHE A 228 -17.90 4.10 5.73
C PHE A 228 -16.78 4.86 6.45
N GLU A 229 -17.11 6.00 7.07
CA GLU A 229 -16.15 6.77 7.86
C GLU A 229 -15.71 5.98 9.11
N SER A 230 -16.67 5.33 9.78
CA SER A 230 -16.41 4.47 10.93
C SER A 230 -15.50 3.29 10.59
N TRP A 231 -15.67 2.66 9.42
CA TRP A 231 -14.74 1.64 8.92
C TRP A 231 -13.32 2.18 8.71
N ARG A 232 -13.17 3.38 8.12
CA ARG A 232 -11.85 4.00 7.91
C ARG A 232 -11.13 4.28 9.22
N SER A 233 -11.84 4.85 10.19
CA SER A 233 -11.28 5.15 11.50
C SER A 233 -10.88 3.86 12.22
N LEU A 234 -11.76 2.86 12.26
CA LEU A 234 -11.47 1.54 12.85
C LEU A 234 -10.20 0.92 12.26
N PHE A 235 -10.06 0.92 10.93
CA PHE A 235 -8.91 0.35 10.25
C PHE A 235 -7.62 1.14 10.49
N THR A 236 -7.73 2.47 10.52
CA THR A 236 -6.59 3.34 10.77
C THR A 236 -6.11 3.22 12.21
N ASP A 237 -7.00 3.33 13.18
CA ASP A 237 -6.70 3.28 14.62
C ASP A 237 -6.08 1.94 15.04
N ASN A 238 -6.30 0.88 14.26
CA ASN A 238 -5.78 -0.47 14.51
C ASN A 238 -4.72 -0.93 13.50
N ASP A 239 -4.16 -0.01 12.70
CA ASP A 239 -3.08 -0.27 11.73
C ASP A 239 -3.32 -1.46 10.78
N VAL A 240 -4.56 -1.56 10.30
CA VAL A 240 -5.03 -2.68 9.49
C VAL A 240 -4.27 -2.76 8.16
N ILE A 241 -3.98 -3.98 7.72
CA ILE A 241 -3.73 -4.27 6.30
C ILE A 241 -5.04 -4.78 5.72
N PHE A 242 -5.60 -4.02 4.79
CA PHE A 242 -6.78 -4.41 4.05
C PHE A 242 -6.36 -5.14 2.76
N VAL A 243 -6.87 -6.34 2.55
CA VAL A 243 -6.57 -7.17 1.37
C VAL A 243 -7.86 -7.44 0.60
N SER A 244 -7.81 -7.28 -0.72
CA SER A 244 -8.98 -7.54 -1.58
C SER A 244 -8.62 -8.16 -2.95
N GLY A 245 -9.62 -8.74 -3.59
CA GLY A 245 -9.59 -9.20 -4.98
C GLY A 245 -10.43 -8.28 -5.86
N HIS A 246 -11.33 -8.86 -6.66
CA HIS A 246 -12.38 -8.24 -7.49
C HIS A 246 -11.88 -7.39 -8.66
N ASP A 247 -10.87 -6.56 -8.42
CA ASP A 247 -10.21 -5.78 -9.44
C ASP A 247 -9.02 -6.62 -9.94
N HIS A 248 -9.16 -7.21 -11.13
CA HIS A 248 -8.22 -8.15 -11.74
C HIS A 248 -6.90 -7.54 -12.20
N GLN A 249 -6.18 -6.98 -11.25
CA GLN A 249 -4.94 -6.24 -11.40
C GLN A 249 -4.24 -6.19 -10.04
N TYR A 250 -3.01 -5.68 -10.04
CA TYR A 250 -2.29 -5.39 -8.82
C TYR A 250 -2.33 -3.90 -8.49
N SER A 251 -2.79 -3.56 -7.29
CA SER A 251 -2.59 -2.21 -6.76
C SER A 251 -2.27 -2.20 -5.28
N ARG A 252 -1.34 -1.33 -4.90
CA ARG A 252 -1.05 -1.01 -3.50
C ARG A 252 -1.31 0.47 -3.26
N SER A 253 -2.01 0.78 -2.18
CA SER A 253 -2.33 2.15 -1.79
C SER A 253 -2.35 2.31 -0.28
N VAL A 254 -2.37 3.56 0.18
CA VAL A 254 -2.82 3.89 1.53
C VAL A 254 -4.18 4.56 1.46
N VAL A 255 -5.04 4.26 2.43
CA VAL A 255 -6.36 4.88 2.57
C VAL A 255 -6.37 5.70 3.84
N TRP A 256 -6.53 7.01 3.71
CA TRP A 256 -6.51 7.98 4.81
C TRP A 256 -7.74 7.83 5.71
N ASP A 257 -7.65 8.20 6.99
CA ASP A 257 -8.83 8.30 7.88
C ASP A 257 -9.61 9.61 7.64
N ASN A 258 -8.92 10.75 7.72
CA ASN A 258 -9.50 12.08 7.54
C ASN A 258 -8.65 12.96 6.62
N GLY A 259 -8.88 12.84 5.31
CA GLY A 259 -8.33 13.71 4.27
C GLY A 259 -6.83 13.54 3.99
N ALA A 260 -6.48 13.12 2.78
CA ALA A 260 -5.09 13.20 2.32
C ALA A 260 -4.60 14.66 2.27
N GLY A 261 -3.36 14.90 2.69
CA GLY A 261 -2.60 16.09 2.26
C GLY A 261 -2.61 17.33 3.16
N MET A 262 -3.02 17.27 4.43
CA MET A 262 -2.81 18.41 5.37
C MET A 262 -1.70 18.19 6.39
N ASP A 263 -1.26 16.95 6.60
CA ASP A 263 -0.06 16.61 7.33
C ASP A 263 0.45 15.27 6.79
N THR A 264 1.57 15.29 6.05
CA THR A 264 2.12 14.10 5.38
C THR A 264 3.12 13.35 6.25
N GLN A 265 3.41 13.80 7.48
CA GLN A 265 4.45 13.20 8.34
C GLN A 265 3.97 12.90 9.76
N SER A 266 4.14 11.68 10.26
CA SER A 266 3.85 11.36 11.67
C SER A 266 5.11 11.56 12.51
N ALA A 267 5.08 12.49 13.47
CA ALA A 267 6.23 12.77 14.34
C ALA A 267 6.36 11.79 15.52
N GLU A 268 5.27 11.13 15.90
CA GLU A 268 5.22 10.22 17.04
C GLU A 268 4.95 8.79 16.56
N PRO A 269 5.76 7.80 16.97
CA PRO A 269 5.48 6.41 16.66
C PRO A 269 4.27 5.87 17.43
N SER A 270 3.47 5.02 16.77
CA SER A 270 2.56 4.01 17.35
C SER A 270 1.21 4.41 18.00
N SER A 271 0.74 5.67 17.95
CA SER A 271 -0.61 5.97 18.50
C SER A 271 -1.54 6.82 17.65
N ASN A 272 -1.10 7.32 16.48
CA ASN A 272 -1.91 8.14 15.58
C ASN A 272 -1.56 7.77 14.14
N HIS A 273 -1.89 6.53 13.74
CA HIS A 273 -1.91 6.20 12.31
C HIS A 273 -2.90 7.13 11.63
N ARG A 274 -2.60 7.55 10.39
CA ARG A 274 -3.48 8.46 9.62
C ARG A 274 -4.09 7.81 8.40
N PHE A 275 -3.66 6.58 8.13
CA PHE A 275 -4.11 5.76 7.05
C PHE A 275 -3.92 4.29 7.44
N PHE A 276 -4.60 3.41 6.71
CA PHE A 276 -4.32 1.98 6.68
C PHE A 276 -3.79 1.58 5.29
N GLN A 277 -3.11 0.44 5.19
CA GLN A 277 -2.61 -0.06 3.91
C GLN A 277 -3.68 -0.87 3.20
N HIS A 278 -3.80 -0.69 1.89
CA HIS A 278 -4.74 -1.45 1.05
C HIS A 278 -4.00 -2.09 -0.11
N VAL A 279 -4.08 -3.42 -0.19
CA VAL A 279 -3.47 -4.25 -1.24
C VAL A 279 -4.56 -4.99 -2.01
N VAL A 280 -4.52 -4.86 -3.34
CA VAL A 280 -5.35 -5.59 -4.29
C VAL A 280 -4.46 -6.47 -5.14
N THR A 281 -4.74 -7.76 -5.23
CA THR A 281 -3.87 -8.72 -5.94
C THR A 281 -4.61 -9.57 -6.98
N GLY A 282 -5.73 -9.06 -7.52
CA GLY A 282 -6.86 -9.81 -8.11
C GLY A 282 -6.66 -10.65 -9.38
N ASN A 283 -5.50 -11.22 -9.68
CA ASN A 283 -5.24 -11.85 -10.97
C ASN A 283 -4.68 -13.28 -10.88
N ALA A 284 -5.31 -14.16 -10.11
CA ALA A 284 -5.11 -15.62 -10.24
C ALA A 284 -6.03 -16.25 -11.30
N SER A 285 -6.44 -15.50 -12.32
CA SER A 285 -7.36 -15.93 -13.39
C SER A 285 -6.92 -15.48 -14.78
N GLU A 286 -7.67 -15.91 -15.80
CA GLU A 286 -7.51 -15.49 -17.20
C GLU A 286 -8.12 -14.11 -17.50
N LYS A 287 -8.66 -13.45 -16.47
CA LYS A 287 -9.25 -12.12 -16.55
C LYS A 287 -8.22 -11.09 -16.08
N GLY A 288 -8.16 -9.96 -16.77
CA GLY A 288 -7.41 -8.79 -16.34
C GLY A 288 -8.28 -7.55 -16.43
N TYR A 289 -8.00 -6.54 -15.62
CA TYR A 289 -8.69 -5.25 -15.70
C TYR A 289 -7.71 -4.09 -15.89
N TYR A 290 -8.17 -3.11 -16.66
CA TYR A 290 -7.47 -1.86 -16.87
C TYR A 290 -7.76 -0.87 -15.75
N ASN A 291 -6.95 0.18 -15.66
CA ASN A 291 -7.19 1.27 -14.75
C ASN A 291 -8.39 2.09 -15.27
N ARG A 292 -9.56 1.92 -14.67
CA ARG A 292 -10.80 2.55 -15.13
C ARG A 292 -11.02 3.90 -14.47
N VAL A 293 -10.66 4.05 -13.20
CA VAL A 293 -10.96 5.20 -12.35
C VAL A 293 -9.67 5.68 -11.70
N GLY A 294 -9.47 6.99 -11.73
CA GLY A 294 -8.36 7.62 -11.05
C GLY A 294 -8.43 7.60 -9.53
N GLU A 295 -7.38 8.11 -8.92
CA GLU A 295 -7.28 8.26 -7.48
C GLU A 295 -8.35 9.17 -6.86
N PHE A 296 -9.04 8.70 -5.82
CA PHE A 296 -9.86 9.56 -4.96
C PHE A 296 -8.95 10.32 -3.98
N GLU A 297 -8.45 11.48 -4.40
CA GLU A 297 -7.34 12.19 -3.76
C GLU A 297 -7.48 12.45 -2.27
N ARG A 298 -8.69 12.70 -1.73
CA ARG A 298 -8.85 12.90 -0.27
C ARG A 298 -8.85 11.59 0.51
N LEU A 299 -9.05 10.46 -0.15
CA LEU A 299 -9.20 9.15 0.49
C LEU A 299 -8.02 8.23 0.25
N GLN A 300 -7.44 8.23 -0.95
CA GLN A 300 -6.49 7.23 -1.39
C GLN A 300 -5.21 7.88 -1.90
N SER A 301 -4.08 7.28 -1.53
CA SER A 301 -2.80 7.53 -2.18
C SER A 301 -2.29 6.25 -2.84
N MET A 302 -2.38 6.15 -4.16
CA MET A 302 -1.87 5.02 -4.93
C MET A 302 -0.33 5.03 -4.95
N LEU A 303 0.26 3.87 -4.64
CA LEU A 303 1.70 3.68 -4.46
C LEU A 303 2.29 2.77 -5.54
N MET A 304 1.54 1.77 -5.97
CA MET A 304 1.95 0.83 -7.00
C MET A 304 0.71 0.37 -7.77
N TYR A 305 0.87 0.22 -9.08
CA TYR A 305 -0.16 -0.32 -9.96
C TYR A 305 0.50 -1.14 -11.07
N LYS A 306 -0.01 -2.35 -11.31
CA LYS A 306 0.43 -3.21 -12.40
C LYS A 306 -0.75 -3.99 -12.96
N THR A 307 -0.85 -4.01 -14.28
CA THR A 307 -1.81 -4.83 -15.02
C THR A 307 -1.17 -5.29 -16.33
N ARG A 308 -1.65 -6.41 -16.88
CA ARG A 308 -1.50 -6.79 -18.28
C ARG A 308 -2.81 -7.39 -18.76
N TYR A 309 -3.42 -6.76 -19.76
CA TYR A 309 -4.73 -7.13 -20.28
C TYR A 309 -4.69 -7.29 -21.80
N ILE A 310 -5.23 -8.42 -22.26
CA ILE A 310 -5.04 -8.89 -23.64
C ILE A 310 -5.94 -8.21 -24.69
N THR A 311 -7.15 -7.78 -24.32
CA THR A 311 -8.15 -7.27 -25.29
C THR A 311 -8.65 -5.87 -24.94
N PRO A 312 -7.93 -4.81 -25.34
CA PRO A 312 -8.37 -3.43 -25.17
C PRO A 312 -9.83 -3.23 -25.59
N LYS A 313 -10.55 -2.39 -24.85
CA LYS A 313 -11.89 -2.02 -25.27
C LYS A 313 -11.82 -1.00 -26.39
N THR A 314 -12.51 -1.28 -27.49
CA THR A 314 -12.71 -0.28 -28.54
C THR A 314 -13.68 0.78 -28.06
N VAL A 315 -13.27 2.04 -28.18
CA VAL A 315 -14.14 3.17 -27.88
C VAL A 315 -14.62 3.82 -29.17
N ASP A 316 -15.90 4.19 -29.24
CA ASP A 316 -16.46 4.90 -30.40
C ASP A 316 -15.94 6.35 -30.40
N PRO A 317 -15.16 6.77 -31.42
CA PRO A 317 -14.62 8.12 -31.51
C PRO A 317 -15.71 9.20 -31.61
N SER A 318 -16.94 8.85 -31.99
CA SER A 318 -18.06 9.79 -32.03
C SER A 318 -18.56 10.20 -30.65
N GLU A 319 -18.27 9.43 -29.59
CA GLU A 319 -18.62 9.78 -28.21
C GLU A 319 -17.78 10.96 -27.69
N ARG A 320 -16.56 11.12 -28.22
CA ARG A 320 -15.57 12.13 -27.79
C ARG A 320 -14.79 12.67 -28.99
N PRO A 321 -15.32 13.66 -29.73
CA PRO A 321 -14.66 14.24 -30.92
C PRO A 321 -13.27 14.84 -30.66
N GLU A 322 -12.95 15.17 -29.41
CA GLU A 322 -11.65 15.65 -28.97
C GLU A 322 -10.57 14.54 -28.90
N TRP A 323 -10.95 13.26 -28.95
CA TRP A 323 -10.01 12.16 -29.00
C TRP A 323 -9.50 11.96 -30.43
N THR A 324 -8.24 12.33 -30.62
CA THR A 324 -7.56 12.14 -31.90
C THR A 324 -7.30 10.66 -32.17
N GLN A 325 -7.08 10.30 -33.44
CA GLN A 325 -6.72 8.93 -33.81
C GLN A 325 -5.46 8.46 -33.05
N ASP A 326 -4.47 9.33 -32.89
CA ASP A 326 -3.25 9.00 -32.14
C ASP A 326 -3.53 8.63 -30.68
N LEU A 327 -4.51 9.28 -30.03
CA LEU A 327 -4.90 8.95 -28.65
C LEU A 327 -5.62 7.59 -28.57
N LEU A 328 -6.46 7.29 -29.57
CA LEU A 328 -7.16 6.01 -29.67
C LEU A 328 -6.18 4.86 -29.94
N ASP A 329 -5.26 5.06 -30.89
CA ASP A 329 -4.23 4.08 -31.23
C ASP A 329 -3.38 3.78 -29.98
N ARG A 330 -2.95 4.82 -29.26
CA ARG A 330 -2.19 4.73 -28.02
C ARG A 330 -2.93 4.03 -26.88
N ASP A 331 -4.23 4.28 -26.71
CA ASP A 331 -5.05 3.55 -25.72
C ASP A 331 -5.13 2.07 -26.10
N SER A 332 -5.32 1.76 -27.38
CA SER A 332 -5.52 0.39 -27.88
C SER A 332 -4.27 -0.50 -27.90
N GLU A 333 -3.11 -0.01 -27.49
CA GLU A 333 -1.89 -0.82 -27.41
C GLU A 333 -2.04 -1.91 -26.34
N ALA A 334 -1.68 -3.15 -26.68
CA ALA A 334 -1.64 -4.28 -25.75
C ALA A 334 -0.49 -5.22 -26.10
N THR A 335 -0.02 -5.97 -25.11
CA THR A 335 1.11 -6.90 -25.26
C THR A 335 0.70 -8.25 -25.82
N GLY A 336 -0.57 -8.63 -25.68
CA GLY A 336 -1.03 -9.98 -26.01
C GLY A 336 -0.87 -10.99 -24.87
N ASP A 337 -0.23 -10.60 -23.77
CA ASP A 337 0.02 -11.46 -22.61
C ASP A 337 -0.97 -11.16 -21.47
N LEU A 338 -1.24 -12.17 -20.65
CA LEU A 338 -1.83 -12.03 -19.33
C LEU A 338 -0.74 -12.10 -18.25
N MET A 339 -1.11 -11.71 -17.04
CA MET A 339 -0.24 -11.74 -15.88
C MET A 339 -0.92 -12.47 -14.74
N VAL A 340 -0.16 -13.31 -14.05
CA VAL A 340 -0.54 -13.91 -12.76
C VAL A 340 0.35 -13.34 -11.66
N ASN A 341 -0.21 -13.09 -10.48
CA ASN A 341 0.56 -12.61 -9.34
C ASN A 341 0.55 -13.60 -8.18
N ALA A 342 1.65 -13.61 -7.45
CA ALA A 342 1.79 -14.26 -6.16
C ALA A 342 2.27 -13.20 -5.16
N SER A 343 1.73 -13.18 -3.94
CA SER A 343 2.15 -12.23 -2.92
C SER A 343 1.95 -12.80 -1.52
N TRP A 344 2.80 -12.38 -0.60
CA TRP A 344 2.69 -12.77 0.79
C TRP A 344 3.22 -11.71 1.76
N PHE A 345 2.80 -11.87 3.01
CA PHE A 345 3.30 -11.16 4.18
C PHE A 345 4.07 -12.14 5.06
N ASP A 346 5.34 -11.88 5.34
CA ASP A 346 6.10 -12.54 6.39
C ASP A 346 5.98 -11.72 7.66
N VAL A 347 5.27 -12.25 8.65
CA VAL A 347 5.05 -11.61 9.94
C VAL A 347 6.00 -12.23 10.95
N THR A 348 6.95 -11.45 11.46
CA THR A 348 7.90 -11.91 12.48
C THR A 348 7.94 -10.92 13.65
N GLY A 349 7.42 -11.34 14.81
CA GLY A 349 7.28 -10.45 15.98
C GLY A 349 6.51 -9.18 15.61
N ASN A 350 7.11 -8.00 15.81
CA ASN A 350 6.49 -6.70 15.50
C ASN A 350 6.70 -6.23 14.05
N GLU A 351 7.29 -7.06 13.20
CA GLU A 351 7.64 -6.71 11.82
C GLU A 351 6.79 -7.49 10.81
N ILE A 352 6.46 -6.82 9.70
CA ILE A 352 5.85 -7.41 8.51
C ILE A 352 6.72 -7.06 7.30
N GLU A 353 7.23 -8.07 6.60
CA GLU A 353 7.83 -7.93 5.27
C GLU A 353 6.83 -8.41 4.21
N TYR A 354 6.54 -7.57 3.23
CA TYR A 354 5.64 -7.89 2.13
C TYR A 354 6.43 -8.02 0.83
N SER A 355 6.04 -9.00 0.00
CA SER A 355 6.60 -9.20 -1.33
C SER A 355 5.50 -9.56 -2.33
N ALA A 356 5.59 -9.01 -3.54
CA ALA A 356 4.73 -9.35 -4.67
C ALA A 356 5.56 -9.72 -5.90
N PHE A 357 5.16 -10.82 -6.53
CA PHE A 357 5.79 -11.43 -7.68
C PHE A 357 4.79 -11.53 -8.82
N TYR A 358 5.29 -11.47 -10.04
CA TYR A 358 4.48 -11.70 -11.23
C TYR A 358 5.15 -12.72 -12.15
N ASP A 359 4.32 -13.39 -12.93
CA ASP A 359 4.72 -14.03 -14.17
C ASP A 359 3.74 -13.67 -15.29
N THR A 360 4.18 -13.80 -16.54
CA THR A 360 3.40 -13.48 -17.73
C THR A 360 3.23 -14.70 -18.61
N PHE A 361 2.03 -14.90 -19.12
CA PHE A 361 1.69 -16.07 -19.93
C PHE A 361 0.80 -15.67 -21.12
N THR A 362 0.88 -16.46 -22.18
CA THR A 362 -0.07 -16.39 -23.32
C THR A 362 -0.97 -17.60 -23.37
N ASP A 363 -0.46 -18.76 -22.93
CA ASP A 363 -1.20 -19.99 -22.68
C ASP A 363 -1.05 -20.35 -21.20
N SER A 364 -2.16 -20.62 -20.52
CA SER A 364 -2.14 -20.93 -19.08
C SER A 364 -1.39 -22.22 -18.77
N SER A 365 -1.23 -23.14 -19.73
CA SER A 365 -0.46 -24.37 -19.54
C SER A 365 1.05 -24.15 -19.37
N ASP A 366 1.58 -23.01 -19.82
CA ASP A 366 2.99 -22.64 -19.63
C ASP A 366 3.35 -22.49 -18.15
N LEU A 367 2.38 -22.09 -17.32
CA LEU A 367 2.53 -21.88 -15.88
C LEU A 367 2.82 -23.16 -15.08
N LEU A 368 2.61 -24.34 -15.66
CA LEU A 368 2.88 -25.63 -15.02
C LEU A 368 4.21 -26.26 -15.45
N VAL A 369 4.86 -25.70 -16.48
CA VAL A 369 6.09 -26.27 -17.05
C VAL A 369 7.32 -25.45 -16.69
N ASN A 370 7.21 -24.12 -16.73
CA ASN A 370 8.33 -23.22 -16.48
C ASN A 370 7.86 -21.84 -16.01
N THR A 371 7.71 -21.68 -14.70
CA THR A 371 7.45 -20.38 -14.06
C THR A 371 8.73 -19.60 -13.85
N ASP A 372 8.68 -18.30 -14.08
CA ASP A 372 9.77 -17.36 -13.80
C ASP A 372 9.24 -16.19 -12.97
N TRP A 373 9.01 -16.45 -11.67
CA TRP A 373 8.47 -15.49 -10.73
C TRP A 373 9.42 -14.31 -10.51
N LYS A 374 8.95 -13.11 -10.85
CA LYS A 374 9.73 -11.86 -10.80
C LYS A 374 9.22 -10.95 -9.70
N LEU A 375 10.07 -10.61 -8.73
CA LEU A 375 9.74 -9.61 -7.70
C LEU A 375 9.52 -8.24 -8.35
N PHE A 376 8.42 -7.57 -8.01
CA PHE A 376 8.11 -6.25 -8.56
C PHE A 376 7.59 -5.24 -7.55
N ASP A 377 7.21 -5.68 -6.34
CA ASP A 377 6.87 -4.79 -5.23
C ASP A 377 7.28 -5.42 -3.90
N ARG A 378 7.68 -4.57 -2.95
CA ARG A 378 8.07 -4.97 -1.60
C ARG A 378 7.97 -3.81 -0.62
N PHE A 379 7.71 -4.12 0.64
CA PHE A 379 7.87 -3.15 1.73
C PHE A 379 8.09 -3.88 3.06
N THR A 380 8.66 -3.15 4.03
CA THR A 380 8.71 -3.56 5.43
C THR A 380 7.90 -2.57 6.24
N ARG A 381 7.17 -3.07 7.23
CA ARG A 381 6.54 -2.23 8.25
C ARG A 381 6.71 -2.82 9.64
N THR A 382 6.81 -1.97 10.64
CA THR A 382 6.81 -2.35 12.06
C THR A 382 5.73 -1.58 12.80
N ASN A 383 5.33 -2.05 13.98
CA ASN A 383 4.39 -1.31 14.83
C ASN A 383 4.97 0.00 15.39
N ASN A 384 6.29 0.16 15.35
CA ASN A 384 6.99 1.38 15.74
C ASN A 384 7.65 2.03 14.50
N ARG A 385 6.92 2.91 13.83
CA ARG A 385 7.40 3.55 12.60
C ARG A 385 6.88 4.97 12.42
N CYS A 386 7.55 5.70 11.54
CA CYS A 386 7.09 6.98 11.03
C CYS A 386 7.00 6.92 9.51
N ASP A 387 5.85 7.34 8.99
CA ASP A 387 5.51 7.20 7.58
C ASP A 387 5.38 8.55 6.90
N LYS A 388 5.81 8.60 5.63
CA LYS A 388 5.65 9.76 4.76
C LYS A 388 5.24 9.36 3.35
N ILE A 389 4.20 10.01 2.83
CA ILE A 389 3.89 9.99 1.40
C ILE A 389 4.75 11.01 0.68
N VAL A 390 5.51 10.55 -0.32
CA VAL A 390 6.42 11.37 -1.11
C VAL A 390 5.97 11.37 -2.57
N TYR A 391 5.71 12.58 -3.07
CA TYR A 391 5.20 12.80 -4.41
C TYR A 391 6.33 12.72 -5.45
N PRO A 392 6.03 12.37 -6.70
CA PRO A 392 7.03 12.37 -7.78
C PRO A 392 7.49 13.80 -8.09
N SER A 393 8.75 13.98 -8.49
CA SER A 393 9.31 15.30 -8.80
C SER A 393 8.74 15.95 -10.08
N SER A 394 7.92 15.21 -10.84
CA SER A 394 7.17 15.71 -11.99
C SER A 394 5.92 16.53 -11.65
N VAL A 395 5.56 16.65 -10.36
CA VAL A 395 4.45 17.53 -9.97
C VAL A 395 4.77 18.99 -10.30
N PRO A 396 3.80 19.79 -10.80
CA PRO A 396 4.05 21.20 -11.08
C PRO A 396 4.46 21.98 -9.83
N PHE A 397 5.46 22.88 -9.96
CA PHE A 397 5.95 23.72 -8.86
C PHE A 397 4.84 24.51 -8.15
N THR A 398 3.82 24.94 -8.88
CA THR A 398 2.66 25.64 -8.31
C THR A 398 1.88 24.80 -7.30
N THR A 399 1.94 23.47 -7.41
CA THR A 399 1.33 22.54 -6.45
C THR A 399 2.21 22.37 -5.21
N GLU A 400 3.54 22.37 -5.36
CA GLU A 400 4.50 22.36 -4.24
C GLU A 400 4.41 23.64 -3.40
N TYR A 401 4.20 24.79 -4.04
CA TYR A 401 4.19 26.11 -3.38
C TYR A 401 3.18 26.24 -2.22
N TYR A 402 2.04 25.54 -2.31
CA TYR A 402 1.01 25.57 -1.27
C TYR A 402 1.16 24.46 -0.21
N SER A 403 2.30 23.75 -0.20
CA SER A 403 2.60 22.66 0.75
C SER A 403 1.59 21.51 0.77
N ALA A 404 0.77 21.38 -0.29
CA ALA A 404 -0.15 20.25 -0.45
C ALA A 404 0.59 18.96 -0.85
N VAL A 405 1.78 19.11 -1.43
CA VAL A 405 2.67 18.02 -1.85
C VAL A 405 4.09 18.27 -1.42
N ASP A 406 4.82 17.18 -1.22
CA ASP A 406 6.24 17.22 -0.98
C ASP A 406 6.91 16.09 -1.78
N SER A 407 7.76 16.48 -2.73
CA SER A 407 8.58 15.55 -3.51
C SER A 407 9.87 15.15 -2.80
N LYS A 408 10.20 15.77 -1.67
CA LYS A 408 11.43 15.53 -0.91
C LYS A 408 11.23 14.40 0.08
N TYR A 409 12.29 13.61 0.31
CA TYR A 409 12.25 12.52 1.28
C TYR A 409 12.36 12.98 2.74
N ARG A 410 12.66 14.26 2.97
CA ARG A 410 12.92 14.81 4.31
C ARG A 410 11.79 14.49 5.29
N THR A 411 12.12 13.92 6.44
CA THR A 411 11.16 13.60 7.50
C THR A 411 11.40 14.44 8.75
N VAL A 412 10.38 14.56 9.58
CA VAL A 412 10.51 14.91 11.00
C VAL A 412 11.28 13.82 11.74
N ASN A 413 11.62 14.12 12.99
CA ASN A 413 12.25 13.15 13.88
C ASN A 413 11.32 11.94 14.09
N CYS A 414 11.88 10.76 13.94
CA CYS A 414 11.28 9.49 14.31
C CYS A 414 12.09 8.86 15.44
N TYR A 415 11.43 8.40 16.50
CA TYR A 415 12.09 7.87 17.68
C TYR A 415 11.88 6.37 17.82
N SER A 416 12.93 5.66 18.21
CA SER A 416 12.83 4.26 18.61
C SER A 416 12.22 4.13 20.01
N SER A 417 11.86 2.91 20.41
CA SER A 417 11.34 2.62 21.75
C SER A 417 12.35 2.95 22.85
N GLN A 418 13.65 2.86 22.55
CA GLN A 418 14.75 3.26 23.43
C GLN A 418 15.14 4.76 23.34
N GLY A 419 14.44 5.54 22.50
CA GLY A 419 14.69 6.97 22.34
C GLY A 419 15.80 7.34 21.36
N VAL A 420 16.27 6.39 20.53
CA VAL A 420 17.17 6.69 19.42
C VAL A 420 16.39 7.48 18.37
N ARG A 421 16.93 8.61 17.93
CA ARG A 421 16.29 9.50 16.96
C ARG A 421 16.86 9.26 15.57
N ALA A 422 16.00 9.14 14.56
CA ALA A 422 16.39 9.18 13.16
C ALA A 422 15.49 10.10 12.34
N ARG A 423 16.00 10.58 11.20
CA ARG A 423 15.19 11.22 10.16
C ARG A 423 15.91 11.20 8.82
N ILE A 424 15.17 11.27 7.73
CA ILE A 424 15.73 11.59 6.42
C ILE A 424 15.88 13.12 6.35
N ILE A 425 17.06 13.60 5.96
CA ILE A 425 17.43 15.02 5.92
C ILE A 425 17.58 15.57 4.51
N ASP A 426 17.68 14.72 3.50
CA ASP A 426 17.75 15.13 2.09
C ASP A 426 17.35 14.02 1.11
N GLY A 427 17.12 14.38 -0.14
CA GLY A 427 16.71 13.50 -1.24
C GLY A 427 15.36 13.89 -1.86
N GLN A 428 15.11 13.39 -3.07
CA GLN A 428 13.91 13.68 -3.85
C GLN A 428 13.45 12.44 -4.65
N ASN A 429 12.14 12.29 -4.82
CA ASN A 429 11.56 11.20 -5.60
C ASN A 429 11.61 11.49 -7.11
N ASP A 430 12.74 11.15 -7.73
CA ASP A 430 12.95 11.31 -9.16
C ASP A 430 12.64 10.01 -9.94
N VAL A 431 12.95 8.84 -9.37
CA VAL A 431 12.61 7.54 -9.99
C VAL A 431 11.23 7.07 -9.52
N PHE A 432 10.21 7.25 -10.36
CA PHE A 432 8.82 6.88 -10.06
C PHE A 432 8.11 6.22 -11.26
N ASN A 433 7.10 5.41 -10.98
CA ASN A 433 6.27 4.77 -12.00
C ASN A 433 5.15 5.70 -12.49
N ARG A 434 4.66 5.47 -13.71
CA ARG A 434 3.58 6.22 -14.39
C ARG A 434 2.55 5.24 -14.97
N VAL A 435 1.27 5.59 -14.88
CA VAL A 435 0.18 4.77 -15.47
C VAL A 435 -0.89 5.65 -16.11
N ASP A 436 -1.40 5.20 -17.25
CA ASP A 436 -2.59 5.79 -17.89
C ASP A 436 -3.90 5.13 -17.42
N GLN A 437 -4.93 5.94 -17.27
CA GLN A 437 -6.34 5.50 -17.23
C GLN A 437 -6.80 5.15 -18.65
N ALA A 438 -7.68 4.16 -18.79
CA ALA A 438 -8.28 3.85 -20.09
C ALA A 438 -9.28 4.92 -20.52
N LEU A 439 -9.39 5.15 -21.82
CA LEU A 439 -10.42 6.03 -22.40
C LEU A 439 -11.84 5.56 -22.05
N ASP A 440 -12.13 4.26 -22.15
CA ASP A 440 -13.43 3.68 -21.75
C ASP A 440 -13.79 3.96 -20.28
N GLY A 441 -12.78 4.01 -19.41
CA GLY A 441 -12.98 4.34 -18.01
C GLY A 441 -13.47 5.78 -17.80
N ALA A 442 -12.90 6.71 -18.57
CA ALA A 442 -13.34 8.10 -18.57
C ALA A 442 -14.75 8.28 -19.14
N LEU A 443 -15.15 7.50 -20.15
CA LEU A 443 -16.54 7.49 -20.60
C LEU A 443 -17.47 7.09 -19.48
N TRP A 444 -17.23 5.94 -18.85
CA TRP A 444 -18.18 5.36 -17.91
C TRP A 444 -18.50 6.26 -16.72
N MET A 445 -17.49 6.98 -16.20
CA MET A 445 -17.71 7.97 -15.14
C MET A 445 -18.59 9.13 -15.59
N GLY A 446 -18.60 9.49 -16.88
CA GLY A 446 -19.39 10.60 -17.40
C GLY A 446 -20.91 10.36 -17.43
N TRP A 447 -21.40 9.18 -17.06
CA TRP A 447 -22.84 8.87 -17.09
C TRP A 447 -23.50 8.94 -15.70
N SER A 448 -22.81 9.42 -14.67
CA SER A 448 -23.31 9.43 -13.30
C SER A 448 -24.38 10.50 -13.05
N ASP A 449 -25.38 10.16 -12.23
CA ASP A 449 -26.45 11.03 -11.73
C ASP A 449 -25.89 12.30 -11.02
N PRO A 450 -26.54 13.48 -11.13
CA PRO A 450 -26.26 14.66 -10.31
C PRO A 450 -25.99 14.40 -8.81
N ASP A 451 -26.69 13.46 -8.18
CA ASP A 451 -26.46 13.11 -6.77
C ASP A 451 -25.08 12.44 -6.54
N ALA A 452 -24.57 11.72 -7.53
CA ALA A 452 -23.21 11.18 -7.50
C ALA A 452 -22.18 12.31 -7.57
N ILE A 453 -22.43 13.35 -8.38
CA ILE A 453 -21.56 14.53 -8.48
C ILE A 453 -21.45 15.23 -7.12
N ALA A 454 -22.56 15.36 -6.38
CA ALA A 454 -22.56 15.95 -5.05
C ALA A 454 -21.66 15.17 -4.07
N ARG A 455 -21.72 13.83 -4.09
CA ARG A 455 -20.89 12.94 -3.26
C ARG A 455 -19.42 12.94 -3.67
N MET A 456 -19.12 13.05 -4.97
CA MET A 456 -17.73 13.08 -5.45
C MET A 456 -16.92 14.21 -4.81
N TRP A 457 -17.53 15.38 -4.55
CA TRP A 457 -16.84 16.49 -3.89
C TRP A 457 -16.32 16.16 -2.49
N GLU A 458 -16.86 15.15 -1.81
CA GLU A 458 -16.35 14.68 -0.52
C GLU A 458 -14.96 14.04 -0.65
N TYR A 459 -14.65 13.46 -1.80
CA TYR A 459 -13.49 12.58 -2.00
C TYR A 459 -12.38 13.19 -2.88
N MET A 460 -12.58 14.44 -3.29
CA MET A 460 -11.74 15.19 -4.22
C MET A 460 -11.16 16.42 -3.53
N ILE A 461 -9.88 16.76 -3.78
CA ILE A 461 -9.24 17.93 -3.13
C ILE A 461 -9.78 19.25 -3.73
N VAL A 462 -10.19 19.24 -5.00
CA VAL A 462 -10.68 20.42 -5.72
C VAL A 462 -12.14 20.73 -5.39
N LYS A 463 -12.43 21.97 -4.99
CA LYS A 463 -13.78 22.58 -5.06
C LYS A 463 -13.77 23.63 -6.17
N PRO A 464 -14.46 23.45 -7.30
CA PRO A 464 -14.51 24.50 -8.32
C PRO A 464 -15.26 25.71 -7.76
N THR A 465 -14.66 26.89 -7.91
CA THR A 465 -15.36 28.16 -7.76
C THR A 465 -15.85 28.60 -9.13
N ILE A 466 -17.17 28.58 -9.33
CA ILE A 466 -17.80 29.21 -10.51
C ILE A 466 -17.47 30.70 -10.46
N ARG A 467 -16.92 31.27 -11.55
CA ARG A 467 -16.71 32.72 -11.62
C ARG A 467 -18.07 33.42 -11.47
N SER A 468 -18.20 34.19 -10.40
CA SER A 468 -19.27 35.15 -10.08
C SER A 468 -20.47 35.20 -11.04
N ALA A 469 -21.58 34.61 -10.59
CA ALA A 469 -22.97 34.96 -10.81
C ALA A 469 -23.27 36.10 -11.82
N SER A 470 -23.67 35.73 -13.04
CA SER A 470 -24.95 36.22 -13.53
C SER A 470 -26.02 35.19 -13.11
N ASN A 471 -27.23 35.63 -12.77
CA ASN A 471 -28.31 34.73 -12.37
C ASN A 471 -28.70 33.71 -13.46
N ASP A 472 -28.17 33.85 -14.68
CA ASP A 472 -28.36 32.94 -15.80
C ASP A 472 -27.34 31.78 -15.80
N ALA A 473 -26.17 31.93 -15.15
CA ALA A 473 -25.11 30.91 -15.11
C ALA A 473 -25.39 29.76 -14.12
N ILE A 474 -26.32 29.94 -13.18
CA ILE A 474 -26.73 28.90 -12.21
C ILE A 474 -27.63 27.86 -12.89
N GLY A 475 -28.24 28.18 -14.03
CA GLY A 475 -29.14 27.27 -14.75
C GLY A 475 -28.47 26.45 -15.84
N ASN A 476 -27.33 26.87 -16.37
CA ASN A 476 -26.65 26.20 -17.49
C ASN A 476 -25.18 26.65 -17.65
N PRO A 477 -24.25 26.22 -16.76
CA PRO A 477 -22.85 26.61 -16.87
C PRO A 477 -22.22 26.00 -18.12
N SER A 478 -21.54 26.81 -18.91
CA SER A 478 -20.71 26.34 -20.02
C SER A 478 -19.34 25.89 -19.51
N GLY A 479 -18.62 25.07 -20.28
CA GLY A 479 -17.26 24.64 -19.93
C GLY A 479 -16.27 25.82 -19.73
N GLU A 480 -16.58 27.00 -20.27
CA GLU A 480 -15.78 28.23 -20.11
C GLU A 480 -16.01 28.95 -18.76
N ASP A 481 -17.09 28.61 -18.04
CA ASP A 481 -17.43 29.22 -16.74
C ASP A 481 -16.69 28.57 -15.56
N PHE A 482 -16.08 27.41 -15.79
CA PHE A 482 -15.19 26.73 -14.84
C PHE A 482 -13.77 27.26 -15.00
N VAL A 483 -13.40 28.22 -14.15
CA VAL A 483 -11.99 28.55 -13.95
C VAL A 483 -11.46 27.66 -12.84
N VAL A 484 -10.37 26.94 -13.13
CA VAL A 484 -9.52 26.41 -12.06
C VAL A 484 -8.98 27.62 -11.32
N ASP A 485 -9.66 28.02 -10.25
CA ASP A 485 -9.10 29.02 -9.35
C ASP A 485 -7.80 28.43 -8.81
N GLY A 486 -6.66 28.99 -9.22
CA GLY A 486 -5.34 28.57 -8.76
C GLY A 486 -5.16 28.66 -7.23
N ARG A 487 -6.13 29.21 -6.49
CA ARG A 487 -6.22 29.17 -5.02
C ARG A 487 -7.04 27.99 -4.47
N SER A 488 -7.88 27.36 -5.29
CA SER A 488 -8.91 26.38 -4.88
C SER A 488 -8.83 25.03 -5.62
N GLY A 489 -8.00 24.92 -6.67
CA GLY A 489 -7.96 23.78 -7.59
C GLY A 489 -6.58 23.19 -7.84
N LEU A 490 -5.75 23.06 -6.81
CA LEU A 490 -4.44 22.43 -6.95
C LEU A 490 -4.60 20.93 -6.85
N ASN A 491 -4.76 20.30 -8.01
CA ASN A 491 -4.80 18.87 -8.09
C ASN A 491 -3.42 18.28 -8.44
N LEU A 492 -3.08 17.24 -7.68
CA LEU A 492 -1.86 16.45 -7.58
C LEU A 492 -1.53 15.65 -8.86
N ASN A 493 -2.53 15.31 -9.67
CA ASN A 493 -2.37 14.40 -10.82
C ASN A 493 -3.21 14.72 -12.06
N HIS A 494 -4.15 15.69 -11.98
CA HIS A 494 -5.06 15.98 -13.09
C HIS A 494 -5.62 17.42 -13.04
N ALA A 495 -5.07 18.32 -13.86
CA ALA A 495 -5.43 19.73 -13.87
C ALA A 495 -6.83 20.00 -14.44
N HIS A 496 -7.30 19.16 -15.37
CA HIS A 496 -8.62 19.29 -16.00
C HIS A 496 -9.46 18.03 -15.82
N ARG A 497 -9.94 17.81 -14.59
CA ARG A 497 -10.43 16.48 -14.16
C ARG A 497 -11.75 16.05 -14.76
N PHE A 498 -12.73 16.93 -14.76
CA PHE A 498 -14.01 16.74 -15.40
C PHE A 498 -14.68 18.08 -15.68
N SER A 499 -15.68 18.09 -16.56
CA SER A 499 -16.60 19.20 -16.74
C SER A 499 -18.04 18.74 -16.49
N ILE A 500 -18.97 19.66 -16.29
CA ILE A 500 -20.41 19.34 -16.28
C ILE A 500 -20.99 19.93 -17.56
N ASN A 501 -21.71 19.10 -18.32
CA ASN A 501 -22.33 19.55 -19.56
C ASN A 501 -23.71 20.18 -19.30
N GLN A 502 -24.33 20.74 -20.35
CA GLN A 502 -25.61 21.43 -20.28
C GLN A 502 -26.79 20.56 -19.80
N ASP A 503 -26.63 19.22 -19.83
CA ASP A 503 -27.63 18.25 -19.37
C ASP A 503 -27.41 17.85 -17.89
N ASN A 504 -26.57 18.56 -17.14
CA ASN A 504 -26.11 18.19 -15.79
C ASN A 504 -25.42 16.82 -15.70
N ARG A 505 -24.84 16.34 -16.80
CA ARG A 505 -24.02 15.12 -16.80
C ARG A 505 -22.55 15.46 -16.63
N MET A 506 -21.85 14.64 -15.87
CA MET A 506 -20.41 14.76 -15.71
C MET A 506 -19.70 14.36 -17.01
N HIS A 507 -18.62 15.03 -17.35
CA HIS A 507 -17.71 14.66 -18.41
C HIS A 507 -16.36 14.41 -17.75
N TRP A 508 -16.01 13.15 -17.52
CA TRP A 508 -14.72 12.78 -16.96
C TRP A 508 -13.64 12.71 -18.05
N TYR A 509 -12.47 13.30 -17.80
CA TYR A 509 -11.32 13.24 -18.71
C TYR A 509 -10.38 12.09 -18.31
N PRO A 510 -9.73 11.41 -19.27
CA PRO A 510 -8.75 10.37 -18.96
C PRO A 510 -7.51 10.97 -18.30
N ALA A 511 -6.93 10.27 -17.32
CA ALA A 511 -5.77 10.77 -16.58
C ALA A 511 -4.56 9.83 -16.54
N THR A 512 -3.38 10.44 -16.38
CA THR A 512 -2.08 9.77 -16.26
C THR A 512 -1.54 10.11 -14.88
N TYR A 513 -1.24 9.08 -14.09
CA TYR A 513 -0.81 9.22 -12.70
C TYR A 513 0.68 8.94 -12.61
N ASP A 514 1.41 9.83 -11.93
CA ASP A 514 2.75 9.51 -11.46
C ASP A 514 2.63 8.98 -10.03
N MET A 515 3.23 7.82 -9.79
CA MET A 515 3.08 7.08 -8.55
C MET A 515 3.84 7.74 -7.42
N LYS A 516 3.21 7.76 -6.24
CA LYS A 516 3.82 8.25 -5.01
C LYS A 516 4.60 7.12 -4.36
N LYS A 517 5.49 7.46 -3.43
CA LYS A 517 6.16 6.49 -2.55
C LYS A 517 5.63 6.62 -1.14
N LEU A 518 5.50 5.48 -0.45
CA LEU A 518 5.36 5.45 1.00
C LEU A 518 6.74 5.15 1.57
N VAL A 519 7.38 6.19 2.10
CA VAL A 519 8.68 6.06 2.76
C VAL A 519 8.45 5.89 4.25
N SER A 520 9.04 4.84 4.80
CA SER A 520 8.84 4.47 6.21
C SER A 520 10.19 4.39 6.91
N LEU A 521 10.27 4.98 8.10
CA LEU A 521 11.35 4.78 9.06
C LEU A 521 10.81 3.86 10.15
N ASN A 522 11.17 2.59 10.06
CA ASN A 522 10.73 1.55 10.97
C ASN A 522 11.80 1.27 12.02
N TRP A 523 11.37 0.86 13.21
CA TRP A 523 12.26 0.45 14.28
C TRP A 523 12.06 -1.02 14.62
N ALA A 524 13.15 -1.77 14.52
CA ALA A 524 13.28 -3.08 15.15
C ALA A 524 14.17 -2.96 16.40
N ASN A 525 13.96 -3.89 17.33
CA ASN A 525 14.74 -3.95 18.57
C ASN A 525 16.25 -4.08 18.28
N GLN A 526 17.06 -3.52 19.17
CA GLN A 526 18.50 -3.75 19.20
C GLN A 526 18.85 -5.25 19.08
N GLU A 527 19.85 -5.54 18.25
CA GLU A 527 20.42 -6.88 18.10
C GLU A 527 21.71 -6.99 18.94
N GLU A 528 22.15 -8.21 19.26
CA GLU A 528 23.37 -8.44 20.06
C GLU A 528 24.61 -7.74 19.47
N ALA A 529 24.67 -7.62 18.15
CA ALA A 529 25.78 -6.98 17.43
C ALA A 529 25.64 -5.45 17.28
N THR A 530 24.54 -4.85 17.71
CA THR A 530 24.28 -3.41 17.54
C THR A 530 24.29 -2.67 18.88
N ALA A 531 24.78 -1.44 18.87
CA ALA A 531 24.74 -0.52 20.02
C ALA A 531 23.44 0.31 20.05
N SER A 532 22.72 0.38 18.94
CA SER A 532 21.41 1.03 18.81
C SER A 532 20.31 0.04 18.43
N ASP A 533 19.05 0.46 18.60
CA ASP A 533 17.94 -0.11 17.84
C ASP A 533 18.22 -0.07 16.34
N VAL A 534 17.56 -0.96 15.60
CA VAL A 534 17.74 -1.12 14.16
C VAL A 534 16.74 -0.23 13.43
N LEU A 535 17.25 0.75 12.70
CA LEU A 535 16.49 1.60 11.79
C LEU A 535 16.32 0.88 10.45
N ILE A 536 15.10 0.63 10.01
CA ILE A 536 14.80 0.09 8.68
C ILE A 536 14.19 1.20 7.85
N ILE A 537 14.88 1.59 6.77
CA ILE A 537 14.38 2.58 5.81
C ILE A 537 13.95 1.85 4.55
N ASN A 538 12.69 2.01 4.15
CA ASN A 538 12.16 1.41 2.93
C ASN A 538 11.18 2.30 2.18
N GLY A 539 10.90 1.91 0.93
CA GLY A 539 9.93 2.55 0.04
C GLY A 539 10.57 3.41 -1.04
N ILE A 540 11.87 3.71 -0.96
CA ILE A 540 12.60 4.54 -1.93
C ILE A 540 12.97 3.71 -3.17
N GLN A 541 13.31 2.43 -2.98
CA GLN A 541 13.72 1.49 -4.03
C GLN A 541 12.54 0.65 -4.58
N SER A 542 11.29 1.05 -4.34
CA SER A 542 10.10 0.29 -4.73
C SER A 542 9.64 0.50 -6.18
N GLN A 543 10.24 1.45 -6.90
CA GLN A 543 9.83 1.85 -8.25
C GLN A 543 11.05 1.99 -9.17
N THR A 544 10.85 1.71 -10.47
CA THR A 544 11.94 1.58 -11.46
C THR A 544 11.83 2.57 -12.62
N GLY A 545 10.88 3.50 -12.58
CA GLY A 545 10.63 4.42 -13.70
C GLY A 545 9.66 3.85 -14.74
N THR A 546 8.86 2.85 -14.39
CA THR A 546 8.00 2.18 -15.36
C THR A 546 6.84 3.06 -15.80
N TYR A 547 6.56 3.11 -17.10
CA TYR A 547 5.34 3.70 -17.66
C TYR A 547 4.54 2.62 -18.38
N ILE A 548 3.26 2.48 -18.05
CA ILE A 548 2.31 1.66 -18.82
C ILE A 548 1.08 2.44 -19.25
N ASN A 549 0.51 2.01 -20.38
CA ASN A 549 -0.85 2.38 -20.72
C ASN A 549 -1.87 1.65 -19.81
N ALA A 550 -3.15 1.88 -20.05
CA ALA A 550 -4.21 1.32 -19.20
C ALA A 550 -4.33 -0.21 -19.25
N TYR A 551 -3.87 -0.84 -20.33
CA TYR A 551 -3.94 -2.28 -20.56
C TYR A 551 -2.61 -2.99 -20.30
N GLY A 552 -1.61 -2.27 -19.77
CA GLY A 552 -0.32 -2.85 -19.37
C GLY A 552 0.74 -2.87 -20.48
N ALA A 553 0.48 -2.26 -21.64
CA ALA A 553 1.50 -2.05 -22.65
C ALA A 553 2.56 -1.07 -22.13
N GLU A 554 3.82 -1.47 -22.25
CA GLU A 554 4.95 -0.72 -21.74
C GLU A 554 5.31 0.45 -22.64
N LYS A 555 5.46 1.60 -22.01
CA LYS A 555 5.83 2.87 -22.61
C LYS A 555 7.20 3.34 -22.15
N ASP A 556 7.77 4.26 -22.92
CA ASP A 556 9.01 4.95 -22.59
C ASP A 556 8.71 6.30 -21.92
N ILE A 557 8.85 6.36 -20.60
CA ILE A 557 8.63 7.58 -19.80
C ILE A 557 9.52 8.76 -20.23
N THR A 558 10.65 8.48 -20.89
CA THR A 558 11.60 9.51 -21.36
C THR A 558 11.22 10.08 -22.72
N ARG A 559 10.31 9.42 -23.46
CA ARG A 559 9.92 9.82 -24.83
C ARG A 559 8.43 10.08 -25.00
N GLU A 560 7.59 9.47 -24.17
CA GLU A 560 6.15 9.49 -24.33
C GLU A 560 5.46 10.37 -23.28
N ALA A 561 4.51 11.17 -23.74
CA ALA A 561 3.69 12.02 -22.87
C ALA A 561 2.50 11.25 -22.27
N GLY A 562 1.95 11.76 -21.17
CA GLY A 562 0.68 11.31 -20.59
C GLY A 562 -0.55 11.73 -21.40
N TRP A 563 -1.75 11.54 -20.86
CA TRP A 563 -3.00 12.09 -21.40
C TRP A 563 -3.00 13.62 -21.29
N PRO A 564 -3.62 14.34 -22.25
CA PRO A 564 -3.82 15.79 -22.14
C PRO A 564 -4.57 16.18 -20.85
N GLY A 565 -4.22 17.32 -20.27
CA GLY A 565 -4.87 17.87 -19.08
C GLY A 565 -4.40 17.30 -17.73
N THR A 566 -3.51 16.31 -17.73
CA THR A 566 -2.99 15.61 -16.54
C THR A 566 -1.93 16.36 -15.75
N SER A 567 -1.45 17.48 -16.28
CA SER A 567 -0.51 18.37 -15.62
C SER A 567 -0.90 19.83 -15.90
N ALA A 568 -0.18 20.77 -15.29
CA ALA A 568 -0.40 22.19 -15.46
C ALA A 568 0.92 22.96 -15.61
N GLU A 569 0.89 24.05 -16.36
CA GLU A 569 1.98 25.03 -16.45
C GLU A 569 1.45 26.46 -16.34
N ASP A 570 2.30 27.39 -15.89
CA ASP A 570 1.94 28.81 -15.82
C ASP A 570 1.74 29.41 -17.22
N ILE A 571 0.65 30.15 -17.42
CA ILE A 571 0.28 30.73 -18.73
C ILE A 571 1.26 31.83 -19.18
N GLU A 572 1.76 32.63 -18.23
CA GLU A 572 2.76 33.67 -18.48
C GLU A 572 4.04 33.33 -17.72
N ALA A 573 5.18 33.30 -18.43
CA ALA A 573 6.50 33.19 -17.82
C ALA A 573 6.73 34.38 -16.86
N GLY A 574 6.34 34.21 -15.59
CA GLY A 574 6.23 35.31 -14.63
C GLY A 574 5.55 34.98 -13.31
N GLY A 575 4.95 33.79 -13.15
CA GLY A 575 4.51 33.27 -11.84
C GLY A 575 3.14 33.75 -11.36
N ASP A 576 2.22 34.12 -12.27
CA ASP A 576 0.81 34.31 -11.88
C ASP A 576 0.12 32.95 -11.68
N HIS A 577 0.32 32.38 -10.49
CA HIS A 577 -0.28 31.15 -9.96
C HIS A 577 -1.82 31.11 -9.97
N LYS A 578 -2.48 32.12 -10.52
CA LYS A 578 -3.94 32.24 -10.65
C LYS A 578 -4.45 31.81 -12.01
N ASN A 579 -3.56 31.63 -13.00
CA ASN A 579 -3.89 31.23 -14.36
C ASN A 579 -2.93 30.11 -14.81
N LEU A 580 -3.43 28.88 -14.89
CA LEU A 580 -2.68 27.69 -15.30
C LEU A 580 -3.24 27.12 -16.60
N ASN A 581 -2.37 26.68 -17.51
CA ASN A 581 -2.73 25.89 -18.69
C ASN A 581 -2.66 24.41 -18.35
N ALA A 582 -3.75 23.68 -18.57
CA ALA A 582 -3.75 22.23 -18.47
C ALA A 582 -2.99 21.63 -19.68
N ILE A 583 -2.00 20.79 -19.39
CA ILE A 583 -1.12 20.14 -20.37
C ILE A 583 -1.02 18.64 -20.10
N ALA A 584 -0.45 17.89 -21.02
CA ALA A 584 -0.06 16.51 -20.72
C ALA A 584 1.16 16.49 -19.77
N LYS A 585 1.26 15.44 -18.94
CA LYS A 585 2.53 15.11 -18.29
C LYS A 585 3.61 14.90 -19.37
N ARG A 586 4.70 15.67 -19.27
CA ARG A 586 5.77 15.67 -20.27
C ARG A 586 6.60 14.38 -20.19
N PRO A 587 7.24 13.96 -21.31
CA PRO A 587 8.32 13.01 -21.26
C PRO A 587 9.44 13.51 -20.35
N LEU A 588 10.08 12.60 -19.63
CA LEU A 588 11.22 12.92 -18.77
C LEU A 588 12.52 12.82 -19.58
N SER A 589 12.63 13.61 -20.65
CA SER A 589 13.81 13.66 -21.52
C SER A 589 14.90 14.61 -21.03
N ASP A 590 14.54 15.52 -20.14
CA ASP A 590 15.37 16.68 -19.80
C ASP A 590 16.31 16.39 -18.62
N ASN A 591 17.31 17.26 -18.43
CA ASN A 591 18.17 17.31 -17.25
C ASN A 591 18.92 16.01 -16.87
N GLY A 592 19.19 15.11 -17.82
CA GLY A 592 19.94 13.87 -17.56
C GLY A 592 19.13 12.77 -16.88
N TYR A 593 17.80 12.85 -16.94
CA TYR A 593 16.94 11.78 -16.43
C TYR A 593 17.18 10.41 -17.09
N PRO A 594 17.43 10.30 -18.42
CA PRO A 594 17.78 9.00 -19.02
C PRO A 594 19.02 8.35 -18.40
N GLU A 595 20.08 9.13 -18.13
CA GLU A 595 21.26 8.65 -17.41
C GLU A 595 20.93 8.22 -15.98
N THR A 596 20.06 8.96 -15.29
CA THR A 596 19.59 8.61 -13.94
C THR A 596 18.85 7.27 -13.95
N LEU A 597 17.88 7.08 -14.86
CA LEU A 597 17.20 5.79 -15.00
C LEU A 597 18.16 4.67 -15.36
N LYS A 598 19.12 4.89 -16.26
CA LYS A 598 20.11 3.87 -16.62
C LYS A 598 20.98 3.46 -15.43
N GLN A 599 21.31 4.40 -14.54
CA GLN A 599 22.11 4.12 -13.35
C GLN A 599 21.30 3.42 -12.25
N LYS A 600 20.04 3.82 -12.07
CA LYS A 600 19.19 3.38 -10.95
C LYS A 600 18.30 2.19 -11.29
N SER A 601 17.96 2.00 -12.56
CA SER A 601 17.06 0.96 -13.04
C SER A 601 17.57 0.48 -14.40
N PRO A 602 18.67 -0.30 -14.43
CA PRO A 602 19.43 -0.58 -15.64
C PRO A 602 18.62 -1.24 -16.76
N TYR A 603 17.58 -2.01 -16.42
CA TYR A 603 16.68 -2.67 -17.35
C TYR A 603 15.49 -1.81 -17.83
N ARG A 604 15.37 -0.56 -17.35
CA ARG A 604 14.19 0.27 -17.66
C ARG A 604 14.21 0.81 -19.08
N LEU A 605 15.40 1.14 -19.59
CA LEU A 605 15.58 1.72 -20.93
C LEU A 605 15.96 0.69 -22.00
N ASP A 606 16.05 -0.59 -21.63
CA ASP A 606 16.26 -1.67 -22.60
C ASP A 606 14.94 -2.06 -23.31
N GLU A 607 15.03 -2.99 -24.25
CA GLU A 607 13.85 -3.48 -24.99
C GLU A 607 12.86 -4.25 -24.11
N SER A 608 13.32 -4.84 -23.00
CA SER A 608 12.49 -5.61 -22.07
C SER A 608 11.68 -4.72 -21.12
N ARG A 609 12.11 -3.47 -20.92
CA ARG A 609 11.45 -2.47 -20.06
C ARG A 609 10.99 -3.08 -18.73
N SER A 610 11.89 -3.83 -18.12
CA SER A 610 11.56 -4.76 -17.05
C SER A 610 11.08 -4.07 -15.76
N TRP A 611 10.20 -4.76 -15.03
CA TRP A 611 9.68 -4.36 -13.71
C TRP A 611 10.42 -5.02 -12.54
N ILE A 612 11.43 -5.84 -12.85
CA ILE A 612 12.13 -6.66 -11.86
C ILE A 612 12.81 -5.76 -10.83
N LEU A 613 12.53 -6.02 -9.55
CA LEU A 613 13.25 -5.47 -8.41
C LEU A 613 14.32 -6.47 -7.95
N ASP A 614 15.48 -6.46 -8.60
CA ASP A 614 16.64 -7.25 -8.19
C ASP A 614 17.69 -6.40 -7.46
N ASN A 615 18.85 -7.00 -7.18
CA ASN A 615 19.95 -6.34 -6.48
C ASN A 615 20.66 -5.25 -7.31
N SER A 616 20.42 -5.18 -8.62
CA SER A 616 21.00 -4.17 -9.51
C SER A 616 20.19 -2.87 -9.53
N VAL A 617 18.89 -2.94 -9.23
CA VAL A 617 18.03 -1.76 -9.07
C VAL A 617 18.48 -0.97 -7.84
N ARG A 618 18.50 0.35 -7.93
CA ARG A 618 18.84 1.29 -6.86
C ARG A 618 17.72 2.34 -6.76
N GLY A 619 17.56 2.91 -5.57
CA GLY A 619 16.68 4.03 -5.33
C GLY A 619 17.34 5.37 -5.66
N ASP A 620 16.55 6.43 -5.53
CA ASP A 620 17.07 7.80 -5.49
C ASP A 620 18.12 7.95 -4.39
N ASN A 621 19.06 8.88 -4.56
CA ASN A 621 19.96 9.23 -3.47
C ASN A 621 19.16 9.91 -2.36
N TYR A 622 19.39 9.50 -1.12
CA TYR A 622 18.84 10.17 0.05
C TYR A 622 19.88 10.22 1.17
N ALA A 623 19.72 11.19 2.06
CA ALA A 623 20.56 11.32 3.23
C ALA A 623 19.72 11.19 4.49
N PHE A 624 20.17 10.39 5.45
CA PHE A 624 19.53 10.24 6.75
C PHE A 624 20.52 10.52 7.87
N GLU A 625 19.98 10.78 9.06
CA GLU A 625 20.77 10.88 10.29
C GLU A 625 20.18 9.99 11.39
N ILE A 626 21.04 9.50 12.27
CA ILE A 626 20.73 8.69 13.45
C ILE A 626 21.52 9.21 14.64
N SER A 627 20.87 9.41 15.79
CA SER A 627 21.52 9.88 17.01
C SER A 627 22.25 8.75 17.72
N VAL A 628 23.29 9.10 18.47
CA VAL A 628 23.94 8.17 19.39
C VAL A 628 22.99 7.79 20.54
N PRO A 629 22.85 6.49 20.87
CA PRO A 629 22.08 6.03 22.03
C PRO A 629 22.56 6.66 23.33
N LYS A 630 21.64 6.85 24.27
CA LYS A 630 21.96 7.48 25.55
C LYS A 630 22.95 6.62 26.34
N GLY A 631 24.09 7.20 26.72
CA GLY A 631 25.13 6.53 27.51
C GLY A 631 26.26 5.95 26.67
N GLU A 632 26.09 5.89 25.35
CA GLU A 632 27.14 5.53 24.40
C GLU A 632 27.98 6.75 24.01
N ASN A 633 29.20 6.49 23.52
CA ASN A 633 30.11 7.53 23.03
C ASN A 633 30.28 7.41 21.52
N ALA A 634 30.02 8.50 20.79
CA ALA A 634 30.11 8.51 19.33
C ALA A 634 31.48 8.07 18.78
N SER A 635 32.57 8.30 19.54
CA SER A 635 33.93 7.94 19.10
C SER A 635 34.19 6.43 19.06
N ASP A 636 33.44 5.64 19.83
CA ASP A 636 33.55 4.19 19.94
C ASP A 636 32.61 3.46 18.95
N LEU A 637 31.77 4.21 18.22
CA LEU A 637 30.74 3.68 17.34
C LEU A 637 30.96 4.05 15.87
N GLN A 638 30.30 3.32 14.99
CA GLN A 638 30.18 3.65 13.57
C GLN A 638 28.83 3.20 13.00
N LEU A 639 28.42 3.85 11.91
CA LEU A 639 27.22 3.47 11.14
C LEU A 639 27.46 2.14 10.41
N ALA A 640 26.50 1.24 10.49
CA ALA A 640 26.52 -0.05 9.82
C ALA A 640 25.24 -0.31 9.05
N THR A 641 25.33 -1.22 8.10
CA THR A 641 24.19 -1.80 7.38
C THR A 641 24.21 -3.32 7.48
N LYS A 642 23.03 -3.93 7.42
CA LYS A 642 22.89 -5.39 7.46
C LYS A 642 23.01 -5.96 6.05
N VAL A 643 23.95 -6.88 5.85
CA VAL A 643 24.17 -7.59 4.58
C VAL A 643 24.00 -9.09 4.83
N GLY A 644 22.89 -9.66 4.34
CA GLY A 644 22.46 -10.98 4.77
C GLY A 644 22.17 -10.97 6.27
N ASN A 645 22.85 -11.85 7.02
CA ASN A 645 22.70 -11.93 8.48
C ASN A 645 23.82 -11.21 9.25
N GLU A 646 24.71 -10.50 8.57
CA GLU A 646 25.89 -9.86 9.19
C GLU A 646 25.76 -8.34 9.17
N TRP A 647 26.15 -7.71 10.27
CA TRP A 647 26.34 -6.25 10.34
C TRP A 647 27.72 -5.89 9.81
N LYS A 648 27.75 -4.94 8.86
CA LYS A 648 28.99 -4.44 8.26
C LYS A 648 29.02 -2.93 8.36
N ALA A 649 30.19 -2.38 8.68
CA ALA A 649 30.41 -0.94 8.62
C ALA A 649 29.96 -0.40 7.26
N LEU A 650 29.20 0.70 7.27
CA LEU A 650 28.62 1.27 6.05
C LEU A 650 29.70 1.79 5.09
N VAL A 651 30.77 2.34 5.67
CA VAL A 651 32.00 2.77 5.00
C VAL A 651 33.19 2.39 5.87
N GLU A 652 34.39 2.36 5.29
CA GLU A 652 35.62 2.18 6.07
C GLU A 652 35.81 3.35 7.06
N GLU A 653 36.45 3.10 8.21
CA GLU A 653 36.63 4.11 9.26
C GLU A 653 37.38 5.36 8.76
N THR A 654 38.34 5.19 7.85
CA THR A 654 39.07 6.29 7.20
C THR A 654 38.18 7.19 6.35
N CYS A 655 37.02 6.68 5.92
CA CYS A 655 36.04 7.30 5.06
C CYS A 655 34.82 7.88 5.81
N ILE A 656 34.90 8.01 7.13
CA ILE A 656 33.94 8.75 7.93
C ILE A 656 34.34 10.23 7.95
N SER A 657 33.47 11.12 7.46
CA SER A 657 33.70 12.56 7.49
C SER A 657 33.48 13.13 8.89
N GLU A 658 34.34 14.06 9.30
CA GLU A 658 34.17 14.85 10.54
C GLU A 658 33.26 16.08 10.32
N LYS A 659 32.77 16.28 9.10
CA LYS A 659 31.90 17.41 8.75
C LYS A 659 30.44 17.06 9.04
N SER A 660 29.68 18.06 9.50
CA SER A 660 28.21 17.99 9.49
C SER A 660 27.69 17.89 8.07
N TYR A 661 26.56 17.21 7.89
CA TYR A 661 25.89 17.11 6.59
C TYR A 661 25.62 18.49 5.98
N LYS A 662 25.77 18.58 4.66
CA LYS A 662 25.34 19.72 3.86
C LYS A 662 24.69 19.21 2.56
N PRO A 663 23.72 19.94 1.99
CA PRO A 663 22.99 19.48 0.80
C PRO A 663 23.85 19.13 -0.41
N GLU A 664 25.01 19.78 -0.58
CA GLU A 664 25.94 19.43 -1.66
C GLU A 664 26.43 17.96 -1.58
N TYR A 665 26.51 17.39 -0.37
CA TYR A 665 26.96 16.01 -0.16
C TYR A 665 25.95 14.98 -0.64
N LEU A 666 24.74 15.38 -1.04
CA LEU A 666 23.82 14.48 -1.75
C LEU A 666 24.42 14.00 -3.09
N ASN A 667 25.31 14.81 -3.70
CA ASN A 667 25.90 14.51 -5.01
C ASN A 667 27.44 14.61 -5.04
N SER A 668 28.08 15.06 -3.97
CA SER A 668 29.55 15.16 -3.86
C SER A 668 30.10 14.50 -2.60
N LEU A 669 31.43 14.36 -2.53
CA LEU A 669 32.13 14.00 -1.31
C LEU A 669 32.37 15.23 -0.42
N PRO A 670 32.35 15.09 0.91
CA PRO A 670 32.94 16.06 1.82
C PRO A 670 34.42 16.30 1.51
N SER A 671 34.86 17.54 1.65
CA SER A 671 36.23 17.96 1.29
C SER A 671 37.32 17.22 2.07
N ASP A 672 37.02 16.72 3.27
CA ASP A 672 37.94 15.93 4.09
C ASP A 672 38.06 14.46 3.65
N LEU A 673 37.25 14.02 2.68
CA LEU A 673 37.27 12.68 2.10
C LEU A 673 37.82 12.64 0.67
N GLU A 674 37.94 13.77 -0.03
CA GLU A 674 38.31 13.83 -1.46
C GLU A 674 39.66 13.15 -1.75
N ASP A 675 40.65 13.32 -0.89
CA ASP A 675 42.00 12.76 -1.07
C ASP A 675 42.20 11.35 -0.46
N LYS A 676 41.14 10.74 0.08
CA LYS A 676 41.22 9.47 0.84
C LYS A 676 40.87 8.22 0.04
N GLY A 677 40.50 8.36 -1.23
CA GLY A 677 40.11 7.23 -2.08
C GLY A 677 38.76 6.62 -1.71
N CYS A 678 37.92 7.35 -0.97
CA CYS A 678 36.60 6.89 -0.54
C CYS A 678 35.63 6.78 -1.72
N GLN A 679 34.75 5.78 -1.66
CA GLN A 679 33.73 5.63 -2.69
C GLN A 679 32.70 6.76 -2.60
N ASN A 680 32.29 7.29 -3.76
CA ASN A 680 31.25 8.31 -3.85
C ASN A 680 29.86 7.70 -4.06
N GLN A 681 29.63 6.42 -3.75
CA GLN A 681 28.26 5.89 -3.76
C GLN A 681 27.62 6.15 -2.39
N TRP A 682 28.16 5.53 -1.35
CA TRP A 682 27.76 5.74 0.03
C TRP A 682 28.79 6.58 0.77
N VAL A 683 28.29 7.54 1.55
CA VAL A 683 29.12 8.49 2.30
C VAL A 683 28.54 8.58 3.68
N ALA A 684 29.40 8.52 4.70
CA ALA A 684 28.99 8.71 6.09
C ALA A 684 29.80 9.81 6.75
N GLY A 685 29.21 10.44 7.76
CA GLY A 685 29.92 11.36 8.63
C GLY A 685 29.39 11.31 10.05
N GLN A 686 30.21 11.81 10.97
CA GLN A 686 29.90 11.92 12.38
C GLN A 686 30.08 13.38 12.81
N ALA A 687 29.02 13.98 13.36
CA ALA A 687 29.01 15.36 13.80
C ALA A 687 28.34 15.47 15.18
N GLY A 688 29.16 15.59 16.22
CA GLY A 688 28.68 15.53 17.61
C GLY A 688 28.04 14.17 17.90
N ASP A 689 26.89 14.15 18.57
CA ASP A 689 26.20 12.90 18.94
C ASP A 689 25.26 12.39 17.84
N THR A 690 25.62 12.58 16.57
CA THR A 690 24.81 12.16 15.43
C THR A 690 25.69 11.68 14.29
N PHE A 691 25.30 10.54 13.72
CA PHE A 691 25.82 10.03 12.47
C PHE A 691 24.86 10.40 11.35
N TRP A 692 25.41 10.70 10.17
CA TRP A 692 24.63 10.87 8.95
C TRP A 692 25.21 10.01 7.84
N ALA A 693 24.36 9.61 6.90
CA ALA A 693 24.81 8.92 5.70
C ALA A 693 23.98 9.30 4.48
N ARG A 694 24.64 9.38 3.33
CA ARG A 694 24.01 9.33 2.01
C ARG A 694 24.07 7.90 1.50
N VAL A 695 22.93 7.37 1.08
CA VAL A 695 22.78 6.04 0.47
C VAL A 695 21.81 6.09 -0.72
N ASP A 696 21.73 4.99 -1.46
CA ASP A 696 20.88 4.85 -2.65
C ASP A 696 20.08 3.54 -2.68
N MET A 697 19.85 2.94 -1.51
CA MET A 697 19.04 1.74 -1.38
C MET A 697 18.27 1.73 -0.07
N ASP A 698 17.17 1.00 -0.06
CA ASP A 698 16.45 0.64 1.15
C ASP A 698 17.33 -0.32 1.97
N GLY A 699 17.19 -0.34 3.31
CA GLY A 699 18.02 -1.20 4.14
C GLY A 699 17.81 -1.08 5.64
N ARG A 700 18.53 -1.92 6.38
CA ARG A 700 18.60 -1.92 7.84
C ARG A 700 19.91 -1.26 8.28
N PHE A 701 19.83 -0.27 9.14
CA PHE A 701 20.93 0.55 9.61
C PHE A 701 20.96 0.57 11.14
N ALA A 702 22.15 0.54 11.72
CA ALA A 702 22.35 0.65 13.16
C ALA A 702 23.72 1.25 13.46
N LEU A 703 23.94 1.64 14.70
CA LEU A 703 25.29 1.90 15.20
C LEU A 703 25.87 0.61 15.77
N ILE A 704 27.13 0.33 15.46
CA ILE A 704 27.90 -0.80 16.00
C ILE A 704 29.17 -0.29 16.66
N SER A 705 29.75 -1.08 17.56
CA SER A 705 31.09 -0.83 18.06
C SER A 705 32.13 -0.96 16.94
N LYS A 706 33.18 -0.14 17.01
CA LYS A 706 34.28 -0.14 16.04
C LYS A 706 35.18 -1.37 16.12
#